data_AF-A0AAE7BN03-F1
#
_entry.id   AF-A0AAE7BN03-F1
#
_cell.length_a   1.000
_cell.length_b   1.000
_cell.length_c   1.000
_cell.angle_alpha   90.00
_cell.angle_beta   90.00
_cell.angle_gamma   90.00
#
_symmetry.space_group_name_H-M   'P 1'
#
loop_
_entity.id
_entity.type
_entity.pdbx_description
1 polymer ?
#
loop_
_entity_poly.entity_id
_entity_poly.type
_entity_poly.pdbx_seq_one_letter_code
_entity_poly.pdbx_strand_id
1 'polypeptide(L)'
;MSLAQLHHTSSGPGLAAVSPGVPPGIRKAAEHLFGYVPPRGTPPHPTPAEVDRLPTAFSLTAMEDGSLLLSHTAPVAAAGPAGLTAHTHAVHLPHGAALPDDALPVFCWGAPQWARTTPEGGVPKPVAAFTPARELSRGALTQFAATRTPWLADFFAAIRTLVADPASPPLVVVERDPVAVARWLALAATALPPAEAHRLTFATYTRVPVHGHRISGMLPEDYAALDDPGRYQVLDCSAAPPPPHPVPDLWARLCARVWLAGAPGLFKETAHSPEPGCLAAAAVRTGVQVDAEARAVAAAWIAAAGPDVGQSQLAAFVTALSAAADQSDPVEAPALTGLREALRGRLPVSQLEPLTATALTAAIRTDMPRLPFLYAGDLGPALRDRLASRLRSGIRRGLTDPESPPLGRPLALLRIAEALGVDHADLLPELTSRAARAVFADPKAAAGIDEFRSTLTGSPTARNAVVDRLDALAAEDPAAGSRVLAALPLEVDRFTAPHLLLCSLPVPEGDRVAAVEALLRAGGLSPMTAPEALGTAARRVWAEVPPTGDEARRLLAATGSDTHRTAGTLPFLLRAALDARPDDKEAGPLATDLLNSFAPDLTPRDRAALELLLYTDRLGTPAEGTEWVRHLTEHATPAAPLPDALRTRVERALALRLLTGDADDIAELSDLARSGDPALLAAYAEVAAEDATVERLHADPAYAAARFRDWSSHPGATPEWDETRLSLLTTVLRPVVRTLPTEEVRQIEHLLASHRSTLAEEFRAANQGRLTRLTRGLATRSRRRSTQP
;
A
#
# COMPACT_ATOMS: atom_id res chain seq x y z
N MET A 1 -49.16 44.82 15.22
CA MET A 1 -48.78 45.16 16.62
C MET A 1 -47.71 46.24 16.56
N SER A 2 -47.62 47.14 17.56
CA SER A 2 -46.57 48.17 17.60
C SER A 2 -45.39 47.67 18.42
N LEU A 3 -44.17 48.00 18.00
CA LEU A 3 -42.94 47.72 18.74
C LEU A 3 -42.85 48.59 20.00
N ALA A 4 -42.24 48.03 21.05
CA ALA A 4 -42.06 48.69 22.34
C ALA A 4 -40.84 49.62 22.28
N GLN A 5 -41.06 50.92 22.46
CA GLN A 5 -40.10 52.01 22.28
C GLN A 5 -39.65 52.64 23.61
N LEU A 6 -38.40 53.08 23.66
CA LEU A 6 -37.79 53.91 24.70
C LEU A 6 -37.09 55.10 24.05
N HIS A 7 -37.18 56.27 24.68
CA HIS A 7 -36.43 57.47 24.29
C HIS A 7 -35.62 57.98 25.46
N HIS A 8 -34.40 58.41 25.19
CA HIS A 8 -33.49 58.99 26.17
C HIS A 8 -32.77 60.19 25.57
N THR A 9 -32.50 61.20 26.40
CA THR A 9 -31.73 62.38 26.00
C THR A 9 -30.65 62.62 27.04
N SER A 10 -29.38 62.67 26.65
CA SER A 10 -28.24 62.66 27.58
C SER A 10 -28.15 63.88 28.52
N SER A 11 -28.90 64.94 28.25
CA SER A 11 -28.97 66.15 29.10
C SER A 11 -30.07 66.11 30.16
N GLY A 12 -30.98 65.12 30.12
CA GLY A 12 -32.12 65.00 31.03
C GLY A 12 -31.98 63.85 32.03
N PRO A 13 -32.68 63.91 33.19
CA PRO A 13 -32.72 62.79 34.12
C PRO A 13 -33.60 61.65 33.59
N GLY A 14 -33.03 60.47 33.41
CA GLY A 14 -33.75 59.24 33.05
C GLY A 14 -34.36 59.24 31.64
N LEU A 15 -35.26 58.30 31.38
CA LEU A 15 -35.94 58.14 30.09
C LEU A 15 -36.91 59.29 29.79
N ALA A 16 -36.82 59.84 28.57
CA ALA A 16 -37.64 60.95 28.09
C ALA A 16 -39.05 60.52 27.63
N ALA A 17 -39.20 59.29 27.13
CA ALA A 17 -40.50 58.71 26.78
C ALA A 17 -40.41 57.17 26.75
N VAL A 18 -41.46 56.46 27.16
CA VAL A 18 -41.52 54.99 27.15
C VAL A 18 -42.90 54.52 26.73
N SER A 19 -42.97 53.63 25.75
CA SER A 19 -44.23 53.02 25.33
C SER A 19 -44.70 51.92 26.31
N PRO A 20 -46.02 51.61 26.36
CA PRO A 20 -46.52 50.46 27.10
C PRO A 20 -45.87 49.15 26.62
N GLY A 21 -45.51 48.25 27.55
CA GLY A 21 -44.94 46.93 27.23
C GLY A 21 -43.45 46.75 27.54
N VAL A 22 -42.71 47.82 27.84
CA VAL A 22 -41.29 47.72 28.26
C VAL A 22 -41.18 47.32 29.74
N PRO A 23 -40.50 46.21 30.10
CA PRO A 23 -40.33 45.79 31.50
C PRO A 23 -39.52 46.80 32.35
N PRO A 24 -39.80 46.95 33.66
CA PRO A 24 -39.08 47.88 34.53
C PRO A 24 -37.56 47.64 34.61
N GLY A 25 -37.13 46.38 34.59
CA GLY A 25 -35.70 46.01 34.59
C GLY A 25 -34.97 46.52 33.35
N ILE A 26 -35.61 46.42 32.17
CA ILE A 26 -35.09 46.94 30.91
C ILE A 26 -34.99 48.46 30.93
N ARG A 27 -35.97 49.17 31.51
CA ARG A 27 -35.93 50.64 31.62
C ARG A 27 -34.69 51.11 32.39
N LYS A 28 -34.41 50.48 33.55
CA LYS A 28 -33.27 50.82 34.39
C LYS A 28 -31.92 50.46 33.74
N ALA A 29 -31.85 49.31 33.07
CA ALA A 29 -30.64 48.88 32.37
C ALA A 29 -30.34 49.77 31.14
N ALA A 30 -31.38 50.15 30.39
CA ALA A 30 -31.26 50.96 29.18
C ALA A 30 -30.61 52.33 29.44
N GLU A 31 -30.92 52.98 30.57
CA GLU A 31 -30.31 54.26 30.96
C GLU A 31 -28.78 54.20 31.04
N HIS A 32 -28.22 53.05 31.42
CA HIS A 32 -26.76 52.85 31.53
C HIS A 32 -26.10 52.49 30.18
N LEU A 33 -26.90 52.12 29.17
CA LEU A 33 -26.43 51.71 27.84
C LEU A 33 -26.46 52.84 26.80
N PHE A 34 -27.26 53.89 27.03
CA PHE A 34 -27.49 54.99 26.08
C PHE A 34 -26.42 56.09 26.12
N GLY A 35 -25.16 55.68 26.17
CA GLY A 35 -24.00 56.57 26.06
C GLY A 35 -23.67 56.91 24.61
N TYR A 36 -23.33 58.17 24.35
CA TYR A 36 -22.73 58.60 23.09
C TYR A 36 -21.51 59.45 23.39
N VAL A 37 -20.36 59.04 22.85
CA VAL A 37 -19.12 59.79 22.94
C VAL A 37 -18.77 60.24 21.52
N PRO A 38 -18.65 61.55 21.25
CA PRO A 38 -18.35 62.03 19.91
C PRO A 38 -16.92 61.66 19.49
N PRO A 39 -16.65 61.60 18.16
CA PRO A 39 -15.33 61.32 17.60
C PRO A 39 -14.24 62.21 18.17
N ARG A 40 -13.03 61.66 18.26
CA ARG A 40 -11.86 62.45 18.64
C ARG A 40 -11.66 63.61 17.66
N GLY A 41 -11.46 64.82 18.21
CA GLY A 41 -11.32 66.03 17.40
C GLY A 41 -12.63 66.79 17.13
N THR A 42 -13.77 66.30 17.64
CA THR A 42 -15.03 67.08 17.61
C THR A 42 -14.85 68.41 18.36
N PRO A 43 -15.20 69.56 17.76
CA PRO A 43 -15.13 70.86 18.43
C PRO A 43 -15.98 70.90 19.71
N PRO A 44 -15.58 71.69 20.74
CA PRO A 44 -16.37 71.82 21.98
C PRO A 44 -17.77 72.41 21.78
N HIS A 45 -17.95 73.22 20.73
CA HIS A 45 -19.23 73.83 20.36
C HIS A 45 -19.45 73.66 18.85
N PRO A 46 -19.87 72.47 18.39
CA PRO A 46 -20.09 72.23 16.99
C PRO A 46 -21.31 73.01 16.48
N THR A 47 -21.20 73.59 15.29
CA THR A 47 -22.32 74.19 14.56
C THR A 47 -23.35 73.12 14.17
N PRO A 48 -24.62 73.47 13.89
CA PRO A 48 -25.61 72.51 13.44
C PRO A 48 -25.16 71.66 12.24
N ALA A 49 -24.47 72.28 11.28
CA ALA A 49 -23.92 71.57 10.12
C ALA A 49 -22.77 70.62 10.47
N GLU A 50 -22.01 70.88 11.54
CA GLU A 50 -20.99 69.95 12.06
C GLU A 50 -21.64 68.81 12.85
N VAL A 51 -22.70 69.09 13.63
CA VAL A 51 -23.49 68.06 14.33
C VAL A 51 -24.11 67.08 13.34
N ASP A 52 -24.66 67.57 12.22
CA ASP A 52 -25.24 66.72 11.17
C ASP A 52 -24.22 65.79 10.48
N ARG A 53 -22.92 66.10 10.56
CA ARG A 53 -21.83 65.26 10.05
C ARG A 53 -21.30 64.25 11.05
N LEU A 54 -21.66 64.39 12.33
CA LEU A 54 -21.23 63.45 13.36
C LEU A 54 -21.89 62.07 13.15
N PRO A 55 -21.18 60.98 13.47
CA PRO A 55 -21.67 59.65 13.24
C PRO A 55 -22.90 59.35 14.10
N THR A 56 -23.90 58.71 13.50
CA THR A 56 -25.01 58.13 14.26
C THR A 56 -24.62 56.74 14.75
N ALA A 57 -24.74 56.50 16.06
CA ALA A 57 -24.48 55.19 16.64
C ALA A 57 -25.75 54.35 16.59
N PHE A 58 -25.71 53.25 15.86
CA PHE A 58 -26.78 52.26 15.81
C PHE A 58 -26.28 50.96 16.41
N SER A 59 -27.00 50.39 17.37
CA SER A 59 -26.55 49.21 18.08
C SER A 59 -27.66 48.20 18.34
N LEU A 60 -27.28 46.93 18.36
CA LEU A 60 -28.08 45.82 18.86
C LEU A 60 -27.38 45.25 20.10
N THR A 61 -28.03 45.36 21.25
CA THR A 61 -27.45 44.93 22.54
C THR A 61 -28.27 43.77 23.11
N ALA A 62 -27.61 42.71 23.56
CA ALA A 62 -28.25 41.63 24.30
C ALA A 62 -28.37 42.02 25.78
N MET A 63 -29.55 41.79 26.35
CA MET A 63 -29.87 42.08 27.75
C MET A 63 -29.68 40.81 28.61
N GLU A 64 -29.54 40.98 29.93
CA GLU A 64 -29.36 39.85 30.87
C GLU A 64 -30.53 38.86 30.86
N ASP A 65 -31.74 39.32 30.56
CA ASP A 65 -32.95 38.48 30.44
C ASP A 65 -33.07 37.77 29.07
N GLY A 66 -32.05 37.90 28.22
CA GLY A 66 -32.02 37.34 26.87
C GLY A 66 -32.86 38.09 25.84
N SER A 67 -33.47 39.23 26.20
CA SER A 67 -34.11 40.15 25.25
C SER A 67 -33.07 40.97 24.48
N LEU A 68 -33.48 41.62 23.40
CA LEU A 68 -32.62 42.46 22.57
C LEU A 68 -33.09 43.91 22.60
N LEU A 69 -32.13 44.83 22.59
CA LEU A 69 -32.37 46.27 22.54
C LEU A 69 -31.71 46.87 21.30
N LEU A 70 -32.53 47.29 20.34
CA LEU A 70 -32.11 47.95 19.12
C LEU A 70 -32.15 49.46 19.31
N SER A 71 -30.99 50.13 19.28
CA SER A 71 -30.88 51.55 19.65
C SER A 71 -30.30 52.38 18.52
N HIS A 72 -30.90 53.55 18.29
CA HIS A 72 -30.45 54.55 17.35
C HIS A 72 -30.15 55.84 18.12
N THR A 73 -28.88 56.18 18.25
CA THR A 73 -28.40 57.35 18.99
C THR A 73 -27.84 58.39 18.04
N ALA A 74 -28.52 59.53 17.96
CA ALA A 74 -28.13 60.66 17.12
C ALA A 74 -27.58 61.82 17.99
N PRO A 75 -26.47 62.45 17.59
CA PRO A 75 -26.02 63.69 18.20
C PRO A 75 -27.00 64.83 17.86
N VAL A 76 -27.24 65.71 18.84
CA VAL A 76 -28.16 66.86 18.73
C VAL A 76 -27.48 68.08 19.30
N ALA A 77 -27.59 69.22 18.61
CA ALA A 77 -27.07 70.50 19.10
C ALA A 77 -27.77 70.89 20.42
N ALA A 78 -27.00 71.32 21.41
CA ALA A 78 -27.52 71.72 22.71
C ALA A 78 -27.03 73.12 23.11
N ALA A 79 -27.86 73.88 23.82
CA ALA A 79 -27.52 75.22 24.29
C ALA A 79 -26.62 75.24 25.55
N GLY A 80 -26.25 74.08 26.10
CA GLY A 80 -25.46 73.95 27.33
C GLY A 80 -23.94 74.09 27.12
N PRO A 81 -23.15 74.03 28.21
CA PRO A 81 -21.69 74.25 28.18
C PRO A 81 -20.90 73.28 27.29
N ALA A 82 -21.46 72.10 27.00
CA ALA A 82 -20.85 71.10 26.13
C ALA A 82 -21.24 71.24 24.64
N GLY A 83 -22.17 72.14 24.29
CA GLY A 83 -22.64 72.39 22.92
C GLY A 83 -23.37 71.22 22.22
N LEU A 84 -23.32 70.01 22.80
CA LEU A 84 -23.76 68.76 22.20
C LEU A 84 -24.49 67.89 23.24
N THR A 85 -25.63 67.33 22.85
CA THR A 85 -26.32 66.24 23.56
C THR A 85 -26.55 65.08 22.58
N ALA A 86 -27.08 63.97 23.05
CA ALA A 86 -27.46 62.85 22.20
C ALA A 86 -28.89 62.42 22.52
N HIS A 87 -29.64 62.11 21.47
CA HIS A 87 -30.96 61.52 21.56
C HIS A 87 -30.89 60.06 21.13
N THR A 88 -31.31 59.15 22.02
CA THR A 88 -31.42 57.73 21.72
C THR A 88 -32.89 57.36 21.60
N HIS A 89 -33.26 56.79 20.44
CA HIS A 89 -34.51 56.09 20.23
C HIS A 89 -34.21 54.59 20.17
N ALA A 90 -34.79 53.80 21.07
CA ALA A 90 -34.56 52.37 21.14
C ALA A 90 -35.86 51.58 21.07
N VAL A 91 -35.77 50.37 20.51
CA VAL A 91 -36.83 49.38 20.43
C VAL A 91 -36.43 48.14 21.22
N HIS A 92 -37.29 47.72 22.14
CA HIS A 92 -37.15 46.48 22.90
C HIS A 92 -37.81 45.32 22.15
N LEU A 93 -37.05 44.24 21.97
CA LEU A 93 -37.51 42.98 21.41
C LEU A 93 -37.45 41.93 22.53
N PRO A 94 -38.60 41.40 22.99
CA PRO A 94 -38.64 40.34 23.98
C PRO A 94 -37.82 39.11 23.58
N HIS A 95 -37.40 38.30 24.56
CA HIS A 95 -36.65 37.08 24.28
C HIS A 95 -37.39 36.19 23.25
N GLY A 96 -36.69 35.83 22.18
CA GLY A 96 -37.25 35.02 21.08
C GLY A 96 -38.15 35.76 20.09
N ALA A 97 -38.41 37.06 20.28
CA ALA A 97 -39.16 37.86 19.32
C ALA A 97 -38.26 38.35 18.17
N ALA A 98 -38.74 38.21 16.94
CA ALA A 98 -38.12 38.80 15.74
C ALA A 98 -38.76 40.15 15.42
N LEU A 99 -38.09 40.94 14.58
CA LEU A 99 -38.72 42.10 13.98
C LEU A 99 -39.81 41.66 12.99
N PRO A 100 -40.81 42.51 12.72
CA PRO A 100 -41.84 42.26 11.70
C PRO A 100 -41.23 41.88 10.35
N ASP A 101 -41.93 41.01 9.61
CA ASP A 101 -41.50 40.47 8.31
C ASP A 101 -40.14 39.74 8.34
N ASP A 102 -39.74 39.23 9.52
CA ASP A 102 -38.43 38.61 9.77
C ASP A 102 -37.24 39.51 9.36
N ALA A 103 -37.42 40.82 9.51
CA ALA A 103 -36.39 41.80 9.18
C ALA A 103 -35.16 41.64 10.09
N LEU A 104 -33.97 41.66 9.49
CA LEU A 104 -32.72 41.60 10.25
C LEU A 104 -32.41 42.97 10.89
N PRO A 105 -31.98 43.02 12.17
CA PRO A 105 -31.82 44.28 12.91
C PRO A 105 -30.93 45.33 12.21
N VAL A 106 -29.83 44.92 11.58
CA VAL A 106 -28.92 45.83 10.87
C VAL A 106 -29.60 46.61 9.73
N PHE A 107 -30.59 46.01 9.05
CA PHE A 107 -31.27 46.68 7.94
C PHE A 107 -32.17 47.83 8.40
N CYS A 108 -32.41 47.95 9.70
CA CYS A 108 -33.12 49.08 10.28
C CYS A 108 -32.22 50.32 10.46
N TRP A 109 -30.90 50.23 10.30
CA TRP A 109 -29.93 51.30 10.61
C TRP A 109 -30.35 52.71 10.17
N GLY A 110 -30.71 52.88 8.90
CA GLY A 110 -31.07 54.17 8.30
C GLY A 110 -32.58 54.34 8.08
N ALA A 111 -33.41 53.62 8.83
CA ALA A 111 -34.85 53.63 8.63
C ALA A 111 -35.47 54.99 9.03
N PRO A 112 -36.40 55.54 8.24
CA PRO A 112 -37.00 56.85 8.52
C PRO A 112 -37.86 56.89 9.80
N GLN A 113 -38.20 55.73 10.35
CA GLN A 113 -38.96 55.59 11.60
C GLN A 113 -38.14 55.97 12.85
N TRP A 114 -36.81 56.13 12.75
CA TRP A 114 -36.00 56.55 13.89
C TRP A 114 -36.19 58.03 14.21
N ALA A 115 -36.77 58.33 15.37
CA ALA A 115 -36.79 59.68 15.92
C ALA A 115 -35.38 60.17 16.28
N ARG A 116 -35.09 61.43 15.97
CA ARG A 116 -33.85 62.14 16.34
C ARG A 116 -34.04 63.14 17.48
N THR A 117 -35.28 63.33 17.92
CA THR A 117 -35.66 64.24 18.99
C THR A 117 -36.74 63.60 19.86
N THR A 118 -36.87 64.10 21.09
CA THR A 118 -37.91 63.64 22.02
C THR A 118 -39.31 63.80 21.41
N PRO A 119 -40.17 62.77 21.47
CA PRO A 119 -41.55 62.86 20.99
C PRO A 119 -42.34 63.99 21.67
N GLU A 120 -43.12 64.74 20.89
CA GLU A 120 -44.02 65.76 21.41
C GLU A 120 -45.03 65.14 22.39
N GLY A 121 -45.16 65.72 23.59
CA GLY A 121 -46.05 65.21 24.64
C GLY A 121 -45.58 63.93 25.36
N GLY A 122 -44.36 63.45 25.09
CA GLY A 122 -43.77 62.29 25.80
C GLY A 122 -44.34 60.93 25.42
N VAL A 123 -45.14 60.86 24.34
CA VAL A 123 -45.73 59.60 23.84
C VAL A 123 -45.08 59.24 22.48
N PRO A 124 -44.37 58.10 22.38
CA PRO A 124 -43.77 57.66 21.12
C PRO A 124 -44.82 57.40 20.03
N LYS A 125 -44.53 57.74 18.77
CA LYS A 125 -45.38 57.37 17.62
C LYS A 125 -45.31 55.85 17.41
N PRO A 126 -46.43 55.14 17.16
CA PRO A 126 -46.38 53.69 16.95
C PRO A 126 -45.50 53.29 15.76
N VAL A 127 -44.62 52.31 15.95
CA VAL A 127 -43.78 51.73 14.90
C VAL A 127 -44.25 50.30 14.66
N ALA A 128 -44.90 50.07 13.51
CA ALA A 128 -45.40 48.75 13.13
C ALA A 128 -44.36 47.90 12.38
N ALA A 129 -43.46 48.55 11.62
CA ALA A 129 -42.36 47.94 10.88
C ALA A 129 -41.33 49.02 10.50
N PHE A 130 -40.11 48.61 10.15
CA PHE A 130 -39.06 49.48 9.64
C PHE A 130 -38.94 49.38 8.13
N THR A 131 -38.65 50.51 7.46
CA THR A 131 -38.35 50.53 6.03
C THR A 131 -36.84 50.49 5.85
N PRO A 132 -36.25 49.45 5.21
CA PRO A 132 -34.81 49.36 5.05
C PRO A 132 -34.23 50.55 4.27
N ALA A 133 -33.04 50.99 4.70
CA ALA A 133 -32.32 52.08 4.06
C ALA A 133 -31.84 51.69 2.64
N ARG A 134 -31.87 52.63 1.69
CA ARG A 134 -31.45 52.40 0.30
C ARG A 134 -29.96 52.05 0.21
N GLU A 135 -29.17 52.56 1.14
CA GLU A 135 -27.74 52.36 1.33
C GLU A 135 -27.37 50.90 1.63
N LEU A 136 -28.34 50.12 2.10
CA LEU A 136 -28.24 48.68 2.38
C LEU A 136 -28.99 47.82 1.35
N SER A 137 -29.38 48.40 0.21
CA SER A 137 -29.96 47.62 -0.89
C SER A 137 -28.97 46.59 -1.45
N ARG A 138 -29.49 45.50 -2.04
CA ARG A 138 -28.67 44.45 -2.65
C ARG A 138 -27.58 45.02 -3.58
N GLY A 139 -27.95 45.95 -4.46
CA GLY A 139 -27.01 46.56 -5.40
C GLY A 139 -25.90 47.35 -4.69
N ALA A 140 -26.24 48.11 -3.65
CA ALA A 140 -25.26 48.85 -2.85
C ALA A 140 -24.30 47.92 -2.09
N LEU A 141 -24.82 46.81 -1.52
CA LEU A 141 -24.00 45.82 -0.81
C LEU A 141 -23.06 45.06 -1.77
N THR A 142 -23.52 44.67 -2.95
CA THR A 142 -22.65 44.04 -3.96
C THR A 142 -21.56 45.00 -4.43
N GLN A 143 -21.89 46.26 -4.68
CA GLN A 143 -20.89 47.28 -5.04
C GLN A 143 -19.88 47.49 -3.90
N PHE A 144 -20.37 47.56 -2.66
CA PHE A 144 -19.52 47.69 -1.49
C PHE A 144 -18.55 46.51 -1.35
N ALA A 145 -19.03 45.28 -1.49
CA ALA A 145 -18.21 44.07 -1.44
C ALA A 145 -17.11 44.10 -2.50
N ALA A 146 -17.42 44.51 -3.74
CA ALA A 146 -16.43 44.69 -4.79
C ALA A 146 -15.32 45.69 -4.40
N THR A 147 -15.66 46.83 -3.76
CA THR A 147 -14.66 47.80 -3.30
C THR A 147 -13.85 47.36 -2.08
N ARG A 148 -14.25 46.28 -1.41
CA ARG A 148 -13.62 45.73 -0.20
C ARG A 148 -13.06 44.33 -0.38
N THR A 149 -12.84 43.91 -1.63
CA THR A 149 -12.29 42.60 -2.00
C THR A 149 -11.12 42.13 -1.11
N PRO A 150 -10.09 42.96 -0.80
CA PRO A 150 -8.95 42.53 0.00
C PRO A 150 -9.29 42.06 1.43
N TRP A 151 -10.40 42.51 2.00
CA TRP A 151 -10.77 42.25 3.40
C TRP A 151 -11.96 41.29 3.54
N LEU A 152 -12.66 40.95 2.45
CA LEU A 152 -13.92 40.20 2.50
C LEU A 152 -13.76 38.83 3.17
N ALA A 153 -12.75 38.05 2.76
CA ALA A 153 -12.57 36.69 3.28
C ALA A 153 -12.17 36.71 4.76
N ASP A 154 -11.28 37.63 5.17
CA ASP A 154 -10.89 37.81 6.57
C ASP A 154 -12.07 38.25 7.44
N PHE A 155 -12.89 39.16 6.93
CA PHE A 155 -14.12 39.57 7.60
C PHE A 155 -15.01 38.37 7.87
N PHE A 156 -15.34 37.57 6.85
CA PHE A 156 -16.18 36.39 7.06
C PHE A 156 -15.54 35.33 7.96
N ALA A 157 -14.21 35.17 7.94
CA ALA A 157 -13.51 34.27 8.86
C ALA A 157 -13.63 34.74 10.31
N ALA A 158 -13.50 36.04 10.56
CA ALA A 158 -13.73 36.64 11.87
C ALA A 158 -15.20 36.47 12.30
N ILE A 159 -16.17 36.71 11.41
CA ILE A 159 -17.60 36.47 11.69
C ILE A 159 -17.86 35.01 12.06
N ARG A 160 -17.28 34.06 11.32
CA ARG A 160 -17.45 32.63 11.59
C ARG A 160 -16.88 32.25 12.97
N THR A 161 -15.73 32.80 13.31
CA THR A 161 -15.09 32.63 14.63
C THR A 161 -15.97 33.21 15.75
N LEU A 162 -16.50 34.42 15.56
CA LEU A 162 -17.35 35.10 16.54
C LEU A 162 -18.62 34.32 16.88
N VAL A 163 -19.20 33.64 15.89
CA VAL A 163 -20.43 32.87 16.03
C VAL A 163 -20.16 31.46 16.56
N ALA A 164 -19.06 30.83 16.13
CA ALA A 164 -18.69 29.48 16.57
C ALA A 164 -18.22 29.46 18.04
N ASP A 165 -17.50 30.49 18.49
CA ASP A 165 -16.96 30.58 19.85
C ASP A 165 -17.41 31.88 20.55
N PRO A 166 -18.33 31.80 21.53
CA PRO A 166 -18.75 32.95 22.34
C PRO A 166 -17.62 33.59 23.15
N ALA A 167 -16.55 32.86 23.47
CA ALA A 167 -15.39 33.35 24.22
C ALA A 167 -14.36 34.05 23.33
N SER A 168 -14.50 33.96 22.00
CA SER A 168 -13.58 34.62 21.08
C SER A 168 -13.59 36.15 21.27
N PRO A 169 -12.44 36.82 21.09
CA PRO A 169 -12.36 38.27 21.21
C PRO A 169 -13.32 38.98 20.24
N PRO A 170 -14.00 40.07 20.66
CA PRO A 170 -14.86 40.85 19.77
C PRO A 170 -14.12 41.41 18.56
N LEU A 171 -14.85 41.62 17.46
CA LEU A 171 -14.32 42.21 16.23
C LEU A 171 -14.51 43.73 16.23
N VAL A 172 -13.43 44.47 15.99
CA VAL A 172 -13.44 45.90 15.71
C VAL A 172 -13.27 46.11 14.21
N VAL A 173 -14.23 46.78 13.58
CA VAL A 173 -14.17 47.15 12.16
C VAL A 173 -13.86 48.64 12.05
N VAL A 174 -12.70 48.97 11.50
CA VAL A 174 -12.25 50.35 11.34
C VAL A 174 -12.55 50.81 9.92
N GLU A 175 -13.44 51.79 9.79
CA GLU A 175 -13.87 52.36 8.51
C GLU A 175 -13.95 53.88 8.62
N ARG A 176 -13.85 54.57 7.47
CA ARG A 176 -13.91 56.04 7.42
C ARG A 176 -15.33 56.60 7.62
N ASP A 177 -16.34 55.75 7.56
CA ASP A 177 -17.76 56.12 7.62
C ASP A 177 -18.55 55.00 8.31
N PRO A 178 -19.38 55.29 9.34
CA PRO A 178 -20.26 54.31 9.98
C PRO A 178 -21.22 53.61 9.01
N VAL A 179 -21.58 54.24 7.88
CA VAL A 179 -22.39 53.58 6.84
C VAL A 179 -21.66 52.36 6.28
N ALA A 180 -20.34 52.43 6.13
CA ALA A 180 -19.53 51.29 5.67
C ALA A 180 -19.56 50.14 6.70
N VAL A 181 -19.52 50.45 8.00
CA VAL A 181 -19.70 49.45 9.06
C VAL A 181 -21.09 48.82 8.99
N ALA A 182 -22.14 49.61 8.79
CA ALA A 182 -23.49 49.09 8.59
C ALA A 182 -23.58 48.16 7.37
N ARG A 183 -22.87 48.46 6.28
CA ARG A 183 -22.77 47.58 5.10
C ARG A 183 -22.02 46.29 5.41
N TRP A 184 -20.90 46.33 6.12
CA TRP A 184 -20.19 45.12 6.60
C TRP A 184 -21.11 44.21 7.42
N LEU A 185 -21.82 44.78 8.39
CA LEU A 185 -22.78 44.06 9.21
C LEU A 185 -23.94 43.49 8.38
N ALA A 186 -24.42 44.22 7.36
CA ALA A 186 -25.44 43.72 6.44
C ALA A 186 -24.94 42.57 5.56
N LEU A 187 -23.67 42.60 5.12
CA LEU A 187 -23.03 41.48 4.42
C LEU A 187 -22.99 40.22 5.32
N ALA A 188 -22.57 40.37 6.57
CA ALA A 188 -22.54 39.29 7.56
C ALA A 188 -23.93 38.73 7.84
N ALA A 189 -24.89 39.59 8.18
CA ALA A 189 -26.25 39.19 8.54
C ALA A 189 -26.99 38.49 7.38
N THR A 190 -26.67 38.82 6.13
CA THR A 190 -27.23 38.12 4.96
C THR A 190 -26.60 36.75 4.72
N ALA A 191 -25.31 36.57 5.06
CA ALA A 191 -24.58 35.32 4.83
C ALA A 191 -24.82 34.29 5.94
N LEU A 192 -25.08 34.75 7.17
CA LEU A 192 -25.32 33.90 8.32
C LEU A 192 -26.72 33.25 8.27
N PRO A 193 -26.87 32.04 8.83
CA PRO A 193 -28.17 31.47 9.15
C PRO A 193 -29.07 32.47 9.92
N PRO A 194 -30.38 32.50 9.68
CA PRO A 194 -31.27 33.49 10.30
C PRO A 194 -31.17 33.56 11.82
N ALA A 195 -31.08 32.41 12.51
CA ALA A 195 -31.00 32.38 13.97
C ALA A 195 -29.72 33.05 14.51
N GLU A 196 -28.61 32.95 13.79
CA GLU A 196 -27.33 33.57 14.15
C GLU A 196 -27.34 35.07 13.81
N ALA A 197 -27.86 35.43 12.64
CA ALA A 197 -27.96 36.81 12.17
C ALA A 197 -28.83 37.70 13.10
N HIS A 198 -29.92 37.16 13.66
CA HIS A 198 -30.79 37.88 14.60
C HIS A 198 -30.13 38.15 15.96
N ARG A 199 -29.13 37.36 16.35
CA ARG A 199 -28.47 37.43 17.66
C ARG A 199 -27.10 38.13 17.61
N LEU A 200 -26.64 38.50 16.42
CA LEU A 200 -25.36 39.15 16.23
C LEU A 200 -25.39 40.56 16.82
N THR A 201 -24.85 40.75 18.03
CA THR A 201 -24.80 42.07 18.68
C THR A 201 -23.71 42.93 18.06
N PHE A 202 -24.04 44.21 17.82
CA PHE A 202 -23.14 45.13 17.14
C PHE A 202 -23.36 46.57 17.56
N ALA A 203 -22.39 47.43 17.24
CA ALA A 203 -22.55 48.88 17.15
C ALA A 203 -21.87 49.43 15.88
N THR A 204 -22.56 50.28 15.11
CA THR A 204 -22.01 50.86 13.87
C THR A 204 -20.99 51.97 14.11
N TYR A 205 -21.03 52.58 15.30
CA TYR A 205 -20.05 53.57 15.74
C TYR A 205 -19.88 53.49 17.25
N THR A 206 -18.63 53.43 17.69
CA THR A 206 -18.19 53.55 19.08
C THR A 206 -16.84 54.25 19.11
N ARG A 207 -16.59 55.10 20.12
CA ARG A 207 -15.25 55.62 20.40
C ARG A 207 -14.44 54.71 21.31
N VAL A 208 -15.14 53.97 22.19
CA VAL A 208 -14.59 52.93 23.05
C VAL A 208 -15.52 51.73 22.92
N PRO A 209 -15.02 50.55 22.48
CA PRO A 209 -15.83 49.35 22.40
C PRO A 209 -16.46 49.02 23.76
N VAL A 210 -17.78 48.87 23.79
CA VAL A 210 -18.55 48.62 25.02
C VAL A 210 -18.60 47.11 25.28
N HIS A 211 -18.51 46.71 26.55
CA HIS A 211 -18.71 45.32 26.94
C HIS A 211 -20.11 44.82 26.51
N GLY A 212 -20.15 43.75 25.69
CA GLY A 212 -21.40 43.09 25.26
C GLY A 212 -21.68 43.14 23.75
N HIS A 213 -21.01 43.99 22.98
CA HIS A 213 -21.09 43.95 21.51
C HIS A 213 -20.04 43.00 20.93
N ARG A 214 -20.46 42.10 20.04
CA ARG A 214 -19.54 41.18 19.34
C ARG A 214 -18.82 41.88 18.19
N ILE A 215 -19.43 42.91 17.61
CA ILE A 215 -18.84 43.71 16.53
C ILE A 215 -18.96 45.20 16.87
N SER A 216 -17.86 45.95 16.83
CA SER A 216 -17.85 47.40 17.08
C SER A 216 -17.22 48.14 15.90
N GLY A 217 -17.96 49.12 15.36
CA GLY A 217 -17.44 50.07 14.39
C GLY A 217 -16.64 51.19 15.05
N MET A 218 -15.49 51.53 14.49
CA MET A 218 -14.66 52.64 14.96
C MET A 218 -14.17 53.50 13.80
N LEU A 219 -13.99 54.79 14.07
CA LEU A 219 -13.30 55.70 13.15
C LEU A 219 -11.78 55.55 13.30
N PRO A 220 -10.98 55.83 12.25
CA PRO A 220 -9.53 55.61 12.27
C PRO A 220 -8.80 56.36 13.39
N GLU A 221 -9.20 57.61 13.64
CA GLU A 221 -8.66 58.47 14.69
C GLU A 221 -8.97 57.98 16.12
N ASP A 222 -10.12 57.32 16.29
CA ASP A 222 -10.53 56.71 17.56
C ASP A 222 -9.81 55.37 17.75
N TYR A 223 -9.62 54.58 16.69
CA TYR A 223 -8.85 53.33 16.73
C TYR A 223 -7.37 53.56 17.05
N ALA A 224 -6.73 54.57 16.44
CA ALA A 224 -5.35 54.94 16.75
C ALA A 224 -5.14 55.37 18.22
N ALA A 225 -6.23 55.70 18.91
CA ALA A 225 -6.26 56.11 20.32
C ALA A 225 -6.63 54.97 21.28
N LEU A 226 -6.91 53.76 20.76
CA LEU A 226 -7.47 52.67 21.54
C LEU A 226 -6.40 52.05 22.45
N ASP A 227 -6.71 51.95 23.75
CA ASP A 227 -5.87 51.27 24.71
C ASP A 227 -5.97 49.74 24.54
N ASP A 228 -4.83 49.07 24.54
CA ASP A 228 -4.70 47.60 24.47
C ASP A 228 -5.48 46.96 23.29
N PRO A 229 -5.12 47.29 22.03
CA PRO A 229 -5.80 46.76 20.84
C PRO A 229 -5.71 45.24 20.71
N GLY A 230 -4.76 44.59 21.40
CA GLY A 230 -4.58 43.13 21.42
C GLY A 230 -5.74 42.36 22.07
N ARG A 231 -6.67 43.05 22.74
CA ARG A 231 -7.90 42.45 23.29
C ARG A 231 -8.98 42.18 22.25
N TYR A 232 -8.82 42.70 21.04
CA TYR A 232 -9.82 42.63 19.98
C TYR A 232 -9.24 41.98 18.73
N GLN A 233 -10.10 41.34 17.94
CA GLN A 233 -9.78 41.09 16.54
C GLN A 233 -10.03 42.39 15.78
N VAL A 234 -9.08 42.84 14.96
CA VAL A 234 -9.21 44.12 14.25
C VAL A 234 -9.20 43.89 12.75
N LEU A 235 -10.19 44.46 12.07
CA LEU A 235 -10.23 44.59 10.62
C LEU A 235 -10.12 46.08 10.26
N ASP A 236 -8.91 46.52 9.89
CA ASP A 236 -8.67 47.89 9.46
C ASP A 236 -8.86 48.04 7.95
N CYS A 237 -10.02 48.57 7.56
CA CYS A 237 -10.37 48.88 6.17
C CYS A 237 -10.07 50.34 5.79
N SER A 238 -9.53 51.14 6.73
CA SER A 238 -9.21 52.54 6.52
C SER A 238 -7.78 52.76 6.02
N ALA A 239 -6.89 51.83 6.37
CA ALA A 239 -5.49 51.77 5.96
C ALA A 239 -5.29 51.15 4.57
N ALA A 240 -4.03 50.99 4.16
CA ALA A 240 -3.68 50.26 2.95
C ALA A 240 -4.13 48.78 3.08
N PRO A 241 -4.58 48.15 1.98
CA PRO A 241 -4.99 46.75 2.03
C PRO A 241 -3.84 45.85 2.51
N PRO A 242 -4.15 44.83 3.33
CA PRO A 242 -3.13 43.88 3.77
C PRO A 242 -2.53 43.16 2.55
N PRO A 243 -1.28 42.68 2.65
CA PRO A 243 -0.71 41.84 1.61
C PRO A 243 -1.61 40.60 1.40
N PRO A 244 -1.75 40.12 0.14
CA PRO A 244 -2.54 38.93 -0.14
C PRO A 244 -2.03 37.74 0.66
N HIS A 245 -2.93 37.06 1.37
CA HIS A 245 -2.61 35.86 2.12
C HIS A 245 -3.77 34.85 2.00
N PRO A 246 -3.49 33.54 2.14
CA PRO A 246 -4.52 32.53 2.05
C PRO A 246 -5.36 32.49 3.32
N VAL A 247 -6.67 32.70 3.19
CA VAL A 247 -7.63 32.49 4.27
C VAL A 247 -7.98 31.00 4.35
N PRO A 248 -7.73 30.31 5.48
CA PRO A 248 -7.96 28.87 5.58
C PRO A 248 -9.44 28.48 5.65
N ASP A 249 -10.31 29.38 6.13
CA ASP A 249 -11.74 29.09 6.29
C ASP A 249 -12.46 29.08 4.93
N LEU A 250 -12.87 27.88 4.49
CA LEU A 250 -13.54 27.67 3.22
C LEU A 250 -14.90 28.39 3.14
N TRP A 251 -15.68 28.40 4.22
CA TRP A 251 -16.98 29.08 4.24
C TRP A 251 -16.80 30.59 4.03
N ALA A 252 -15.80 31.18 4.66
CA ALA A 252 -15.47 32.59 4.54
C ALA A 252 -15.04 32.96 3.12
N ARG A 253 -14.16 32.15 2.50
CA ARG A 253 -13.79 32.32 1.09
C ARG A 253 -15.00 32.22 0.16
N LEU A 254 -15.89 31.24 0.38
CA LEU A 254 -17.13 31.08 -0.41
C LEU A 254 -18.05 32.29 -0.28
N CYS A 255 -18.28 32.79 0.95
CA CYS A 255 -19.11 33.97 1.19
C CYS A 255 -18.57 35.20 0.43
N ALA A 256 -17.25 35.42 0.48
CA ALA A 256 -16.60 36.47 -0.29
C ALA A 256 -16.85 36.31 -1.80
N ARG A 257 -16.67 35.10 -2.36
CA ARG A 257 -16.90 34.84 -3.80
C ARG A 257 -18.34 35.00 -4.23
N VAL A 258 -19.30 34.58 -3.41
CA VAL A 258 -20.74 34.75 -3.66
C VAL A 258 -21.14 36.22 -3.71
N TRP A 259 -20.60 37.03 -2.79
CA TRP A 259 -20.82 38.48 -2.80
C TRP A 259 -20.17 39.17 -4.00
N LEU A 260 -18.94 38.80 -4.35
CA LEU A 260 -18.24 39.33 -5.53
C LEU A 260 -18.91 38.95 -6.84
N ALA A 261 -19.56 37.79 -6.90
CA ALA A 261 -20.38 37.36 -8.03
C ALA A 261 -21.77 38.03 -8.09
N GLY A 262 -22.14 38.84 -7.09
CA GLY A 262 -23.45 39.48 -7.02
C GLY A 262 -24.60 38.50 -6.81
N ALA A 263 -24.33 37.35 -6.18
CA ALA A 263 -25.30 36.26 -6.01
C ALA A 263 -25.73 36.01 -4.55
N PRO A 264 -26.03 37.03 -3.71
CA PRO A 264 -26.36 36.82 -2.29
C PRO A 264 -27.68 36.05 -2.06
N GLY A 265 -28.48 35.82 -3.11
CA GLY A 265 -29.65 34.93 -3.05
C GLY A 265 -29.29 33.49 -2.68
N LEU A 266 -28.05 33.06 -2.93
CA LEU A 266 -27.57 31.72 -2.59
C LEU A 266 -27.56 31.46 -1.08
N PHE A 267 -27.28 32.48 -0.25
CA PHE A 267 -27.29 32.31 1.21
C PHE A 267 -28.68 31.93 1.74
N LYS A 268 -29.73 32.51 1.15
CA LYS A 268 -31.11 32.15 1.49
C LYS A 268 -31.47 30.75 1.01
N GLU A 269 -31.01 30.38 -0.19
CA GLU A 269 -31.21 29.03 -0.74
C GLU A 269 -30.59 27.96 0.17
N THR A 270 -29.38 28.22 0.69
CA THR A 270 -28.62 27.25 1.49
C THR A 270 -28.77 27.43 3.00
N ALA A 271 -29.66 28.32 3.45
CA ALA A 271 -29.83 28.64 4.88
C ALA A 271 -30.25 27.42 5.74
N HIS A 272 -30.80 26.38 5.10
CA HIS A 272 -31.19 25.13 5.77
C HIS A 272 -30.00 24.24 6.17
N SER A 273 -28.79 24.49 5.65
CA SER A 273 -27.60 23.73 5.98
C SER A 273 -26.43 24.67 6.31
N PRO A 274 -25.87 24.61 7.53
CA PRO A 274 -24.73 25.44 7.91
C PRO A 274 -23.39 24.92 7.35
N GLU A 275 -23.39 23.79 6.62
CA GLU A 275 -22.18 23.19 6.06
C GLU A 275 -21.69 23.96 4.81
N PRO A 276 -20.36 24.18 4.68
CA PRO A 276 -19.80 24.89 3.53
C PRO A 276 -20.07 24.19 2.19
N GLY A 277 -20.25 22.86 2.20
CA GLY A 277 -20.50 22.06 0.99
C GLY A 277 -21.80 22.39 0.28
N CYS A 278 -22.86 22.74 1.02
CA CYS A 278 -24.13 23.15 0.43
C CYS A 278 -23.99 24.47 -0.34
N LEU A 279 -23.35 25.48 0.28
CA LEU A 279 -23.05 26.76 -0.36
C LEU A 279 -22.10 26.60 -1.55
N ALA A 280 -21.08 25.76 -1.42
CA ALA A 280 -20.13 25.47 -2.50
C ALA A 280 -20.85 24.84 -3.70
N ALA A 281 -21.75 23.87 -3.48
CA ALA A 281 -22.52 23.24 -4.53
C ALA A 281 -23.46 24.21 -5.26
N ALA A 282 -24.14 25.08 -4.50
CA ALA A 282 -25.00 26.12 -5.07
C ALA A 282 -24.19 27.17 -5.86
N ALA A 283 -23.00 27.55 -5.37
CA ALA A 283 -22.07 28.45 -6.04
C ALA A 283 -21.58 27.87 -7.38
N VAL A 284 -21.12 26.61 -7.39
CA VAL A 284 -20.72 25.92 -8.63
C VAL A 284 -21.88 25.83 -9.61
N ARG A 285 -23.07 25.38 -9.15
CA ARG A 285 -24.27 25.26 -9.99
C ARG A 285 -24.69 26.57 -10.66
N THR A 286 -24.44 27.70 -10.01
CA THR A 286 -24.78 29.04 -10.54
C THR A 286 -23.62 29.73 -11.28
N GLY A 287 -22.48 29.05 -11.44
CA GLY A 287 -21.33 29.56 -12.18
C GLY A 287 -20.45 30.55 -11.42
N VAL A 288 -20.62 30.66 -10.09
CA VAL A 288 -19.71 31.43 -9.24
C VAL A 288 -18.33 30.78 -9.32
N GLN A 289 -17.33 31.59 -9.67
CA GLN A 289 -15.95 31.12 -9.80
C GLN A 289 -15.37 30.82 -8.41
N VAL A 290 -15.14 29.54 -8.10
CA VAL A 290 -14.58 29.07 -6.81
C VAL A 290 -13.28 28.30 -7.03
N ASP A 291 -12.47 28.18 -5.97
CA ASP A 291 -11.20 27.43 -6.01
C ASP A 291 -11.41 25.91 -6.08
N ALA A 292 -10.32 25.16 -6.26
CA ALA A 292 -10.34 23.71 -6.38
C ALA A 292 -10.85 23.00 -5.12
N GLU A 293 -10.49 23.50 -3.94
CA GLU A 293 -10.93 22.95 -2.66
C GLU A 293 -12.46 23.08 -2.51
N ALA A 294 -13.03 24.23 -2.84
CA ALA A 294 -14.46 24.45 -2.87
C ALA A 294 -15.19 23.51 -3.84
N ARG A 295 -14.63 23.27 -5.03
CA ARG A 295 -15.20 22.30 -5.99
C ARG A 295 -15.16 20.87 -5.45
N ALA A 296 -14.05 20.48 -4.82
CA ALA A 296 -13.92 19.16 -4.20
C ALA A 296 -14.94 18.97 -3.07
N VAL A 297 -15.09 19.96 -2.18
CA VAL A 297 -16.07 19.92 -1.08
C VAL A 297 -17.51 19.95 -1.61
N ALA A 298 -17.81 20.71 -2.66
CA ALA A 298 -19.10 20.69 -3.33
C ALA A 298 -19.42 19.29 -3.90
N ALA A 299 -18.47 18.67 -4.59
CA ALA A 299 -18.64 17.33 -5.16
C ALA A 299 -18.84 16.26 -4.08
N ALA A 300 -18.05 16.30 -3.00
CA ALA A 300 -18.21 15.39 -1.86
C ALA A 300 -19.57 15.57 -1.17
N TRP A 301 -20.02 16.81 -0.98
CA TRP A 301 -21.32 17.10 -0.39
C TRP A 301 -22.48 16.57 -1.23
N ILE A 302 -22.47 16.78 -2.56
CA ILE A 302 -23.49 16.23 -3.46
C ILE A 302 -23.48 14.70 -3.46
N ALA A 303 -22.30 14.09 -3.40
CA ALA A 303 -22.18 12.63 -3.30
C ALA A 303 -22.80 12.08 -2.01
N ALA A 304 -22.63 12.79 -0.88
CA ALA A 304 -23.15 12.41 0.43
C ALA A 304 -24.65 12.73 0.62
N ALA A 305 -25.14 13.84 0.07
CA ALA A 305 -26.52 14.30 0.22
C ALA A 305 -27.57 13.35 -0.41
N GLY A 306 -27.13 12.38 -1.22
CA GLY A 306 -28.01 11.30 -1.67
C GLY A 306 -29.25 11.79 -2.42
N PRO A 307 -30.44 11.18 -2.22
CA PRO A 307 -31.64 11.40 -3.03
C PRO A 307 -32.27 12.80 -2.90
N ASP A 308 -31.86 13.60 -1.92
CA ASP A 308 -32.53 14.85 -1.54
C ASP A 308 -32.34 15.98 -2.56
N VAL A 309 -31.34 15.86 -3.45
CA VAL A 309 -31.10 16.82 -4.53
C VAL A 309 -31.86 16.40 -5.80
N GLY A 310 -32.70 17.29 -6.32
CA GLY A 310 -33.52 17.04 -7.51
C GLY A 310 -32.68 16.83 -8.78
N GLN A 311 -33.18 15.99 -9.70
CA GLN A 311 -32.45 15.59 -10.91
C GLN A 311 -32.01 16.77 -11.80
N SER A 312 -32.85 17.81 -11.93
CA SER A 312 -32.52 19.02 -12.70
C SER A 312 -31.38 19.83 -12.08
N GLN A 313 -31.32 19.89 -10.74
CA GLN A 313 -30.25 20.56 -10.01
C GLN A 313 -28.93 19.79 -10.15
N LEU A 314 -28.99 18.45 -10.09
CA LEU A 314 -27.83 17.59 -10.31
C LEU A 314 -27.27 17.75 -11.73
N ALA A 315 -28.12 17.76 -12.76
CA ALA A 315 -27.67 17.96 -14.14
C ALA A 315 -27.01 19.33 -14.36
N ALA A 316 -27.57 20.39 -13.77
CA ALA A 316 -26.99 21.74 -13.83
C ALA A 316 -25.64 21.81 -13.11
N PHE A 317 -25.54 21.19 -11.92
CA PHE A 317 -24.30 21.10 -11.16
C PHE A 317 -23.20 20.34 -11.92
N VAL A 318 -23.51 19.15 -12.47
CA VAL A 318 -22.57 18.35 -13.26
C VAL A 318 -22.08 19.13 -14.48
N THR A 319 -22.97 19.83 -15.17
CA THR A 319 -22.62 20.66 -16.33
C THR A 319 -21.65 21.77 -15.94
N ALA A 320 -21.95 22.51 -14.87
CA ALA A 320 -21.11 23.60 -14.41
C ALA A 320 -19.74 23.11 -13.90
N LEU A 321 -19.72 22.00 -13.16
CA LEU A 321 -18.49 21.40 -12.64
C LEU A 321 -17.59 20.89 -13.79
N SER A 322 -18.18 20.27 -14.81
CA SER A 322 -17.44 19.73 -15.96
C SER A 322 -16.92 20.83 -16.90
N ALA A 323 -17.52 22.03 -16.89
CA ALA A 323 -17.00 23.18 -17.64
C ALA A 323 -15.64 23.67 -17.09
N ALA A 324 -15.33 23.37 -15.82
CA ALA A 324 -14.07 23.72 -15.17
C ALA A 324 -12.97 22.65 -15.32
N ALA A 325 -13.19 21.60 -16.13
CA ALA A 325 -12.30 20.43 -16.24
C ALA A 325 -10.85 20.73 -16.65
N ASP A 326 -10.60 21.86 -17.33
CA ASP A 326 -9.25 22.27 -17.71
C ASP A 326 -8.46 22.86 -16.53
N GLN A 327 -9.13 23.19 -15.43
CA GLN A 327 -8.58 23.82 -14.23
C GLN A 327 -8.49 22.84 -13.04
N SER A 328 -8.71 21.55 -13.27
CA SER A 328 -8.74 20.53 -12.20
C SER A 328 -7.38 20.38 -11.52
N ASP A 329 -7.39 20.53 -10.20
CA ASP A 329 -6.25 20.34 -9.30
C ASP A 329 -6.21 18.91 -8.72
N PRO A 330 -5.03 18.39 -8.31
CA PRO A 330 -4.92 17.12 -7.56
C PRO A 330 -5.95 16.91 -6.44
N VAL A 331 -6.32 17.97 -5.71
CA VAL A 331 -7.27 17.86 -4.59
C VAL A 331 -8.68 17.44 -5.05
N GLU A 332 -9.04 17.69 -6.31
CA GLU A 332 -10.38 17.41 -6.84
C GLU A 332 -10.57 15.95 -7.26
N ALA A 333 -9.52 15.26 -7.68
CA ALA A 333 -9.63 13.93 -8.32
C ALA A 333 -10.39 12.87 -7.49
N PRO A 334 -10.16 12.75 -6.16
CA PRO A 334 -10.94 11.82 -5.33
C PRO A 334 -12.43 12.18 -5.24
N ALA A 335 -12.73 13.46 -5.03
CA ALA A 335 -14.10 13.93 -4.88
C ALA A 335 -14.90 13.79 -6.19
N LEU A 336 -14.28 14.10 -7.34
CA LEU A 336 -14.89 13.92 -8.66
C LEU A 336 -15.17 12.44 -8.97
N THR A 337 -14.25 11.56 -8.60
CA THR A 337 -14.44 10.11 -8.74
C THR A 337 -15.59 9.61 -7.87
N GLY A 338 -15.61 9.98 -6.59
CA GLY A 338 -16.68 9.60 -5.67
C GLY A 338 -18.05 10.13 -6.11
N LEU A 339 -18.11 11.38 -6.59
CA LEU A 339 -19.33 11.96 -7.14
C LEU A 339 -19.84 11.18 -8.36
N ARG A 340 -18.95 10.81 -9.29
CA ARG A 340 -19.33 10.02 -10.47
C ARG A 340 -19.96 8.68 -10.08
N GLU A 341 -19.37 7.98 -9.10
CA GLU A 341 -19.93 6.74 -8.58
C GLU A 341 -21.32 6.95 -7.97
N ALA A 342 -21.47 7.98 -7.11
CA ALA A 342 -22.72 8.27 -6.41
C ALA A 342 -23.87 8.68 -7.35
N LEU A 343 -23.56 9.27 -8.50
CA LEU A 343 -24.54 9.68 -9.50
C LEU A 343 -24.87 8.60 -10.54
N ARG A 344 -24.14 7.48 -10.56
CA ARG A 344 -24.42 6.38 -11.49
C ARG A 344 -25.81 5.81 -11.23
N GLY A 345 -26.60 5.67 -12.30
CA GLY A 345 -28.00 5.21 -12.21
C GLY A 345 -29.01 6.29 -11.80
N ARG A 346 -28.56 7.46 -11.31
CA ARG A 346 -29.43 8.61 -11.01
C ARG A 346 -29.54 9.59 -12.16
N LEU A 347 -28.45 9.76 -12.90
CA LEU A 347 -28.42 10.55 -14.14
C LEU A 347 -28.28 9.61 -15.34
N PRO A 348 -28.91 9.93 -16.49
CA PRO A 348 -28.64 9.24 -17.74
C PRO A 348 -27.18 9.43 -18.13
N VAL A 349 -26.64 8.44 -18.85
CA VAL A 349 -25.23 8.42 -19.31
C VAL A 349 -24.84 9.73 -20.00
N SER A 350 -25.70 10.28 -20.87
CA SER A 350 -25.42 11.53 -21.59
C SER A 350 -25.23 12.76 -20.70
N GLN A 351 -25.80 12.76 -19.49
CA GLN A 351 -25.61 13.84 -18.51
C GLN A 351 -24.41 13.58 -17.60
N LEU A 352 -24.01 12.32 -17.40
CA LEU A 352 -22.88 11.93 -16.55
C LEU A 352 -21.55 11.91 -17.31
N GLU A 353 -21.59 11.72 -18.63
CA GLU A 353 -20.44 11.62 -19.53
C GLU A 353 -19.41 12.77 -19.37
N PRO A 354 -19.81 14.06 -19.27
CA PRO A 354 -18.87 15.15 -19.00
C PRO A 354 -18.15 15.05 -17.66
N LEU A 355 -18.83 14.57 -16.60
CA LEU A 355 -18.21 14.35 -15.30
C LEU A 355 -17.25 13.17 -15.36
N THR A 356 -17.61 12.08 -16.04
CA THR A 356 -16.71 10.94 -16.27
C THR A 356 -15.42 11.37 -16.96
N ALA A 357 -15.53 12.20 -18.00
CA ALA A 357 -14.38 12.78 -18.70
C ALA A 357 -13.49 13.63 -17.78
N THR A 358 -14.12 14.46 -16.94
CA THR A 358 -13.44 15.35 -16.00
C THR A 358 -12.72 14.56 -14.90
N ALA A 359 -13.41 13.60 -14.28
CA ALA A 359 -12.85 12.74 -13.22
C ALA A 359 -11.68 11.91 -13.74
N LEU A 360 -11.80 11.29 -14.93
CA LEU A 360 -10.70 10.55 -15.56
C LEU A 360 -9.50 11.45 -15.88
N THR A 361 -9.75 12.64 -16.42
CA THR A 361 -8.70 13.59 -16.76
C THR A 361 -7.94 14.03 -15.50
N ALA A 362 -8.64 14.36 -14.43
CA ALA A 362 -8.04 14.71 -13.16
C ALA A 362 -7.22 13.53 -12.60
N ALA A 363 -7.83 12.35 -12.47
CA ALA A 363 -7.17 11.16 -11.89
C ALA A 363 -5.88 10.75 -12.63
N ILE A 364 -5.86 10.84 -13.96
CA ILE A 364 -4.67 10.49 -14.76
C ILE A 364 -3.59 11.57 -14.66
N ARG A 365 -3.96 12.86 -14.72
CA ARG A 365 -2.98 13.97 -14.65
C ARG A 365 -2.32 14.11 -13.30
N THR A 366 -3.01 13.73 -12.24
CA THR A 366 -2.56 13.92 -10.85
C THR A 366 -1.98 12.63 -10.27
N ASP A 367 -1.65 11.66 -11.14
CA ASP A 367 -1.09 10.35 -10.81
C ASP A 367 -1.79 9.65 -9.63
N MET A 368 -3.11 9.73 -9.63
CA MET A 368 -3.94 9.16 -8.58
C MET A 368 -3.67 7.65 -8.44
N PRO A 369 -3.40 7.12 -7.23
CA PRO A 369 -3.04 5.71 -7.04
C PRO A 369 -4.14 4.75 -7.48
N ARG A 370 -5.41 5.10 -7.20
CA ARG A 370 -6.59 4.33 -7.58
C ARG A 370 -7.39 5.10 -8.62
N LEU A 371 -7.45 4.54 -9.83
CA LEU A 371 -8.19 5.17 -10.93
C LEU A 371 -9.66 4.74 -10.93
N PRO A 372 -10.57 5.61 -11.36
CA PRO A 372 -11.98 5.27 -11.51
C PRO A 372 -12.20 4.16 -12.55
N PHE A 373 -13.15 3.27 -12.29
CA PHE A 373 -13.54 2.23 -13.23
C PHE A 373 -14.30 2.83 -14.42
N LEU A 374 -13.75 2.72 -15.63
CA LEU A 374 -14.47 3.09 -16.86
C LEU A 374 -15.21 1.87 -17.43
N TYR A 375 -16.54 1.92 -17.51
CA TYR A 375 -17.36 0.86 -18.10
C TYR A 375 -17.60 1.11 -19.59
N ALA A 376 -17.83 0.03 -20.34
CA ALA A 376 -18.29 0.14 -21.72
C ALA A 376 -19.63 0.90 -21.77
N GLY A 377 -19.69 1.97 -22.57
CA GLY A 377 -20.88 2.80 -22.70
C GLY A 377 -20.96 3.99 -21.74
N ASP A 378 -20.04 4.16 -20.79
CA ASP A 378 -19.98 5.36 -19.92
C ASP A 378 -19.70 6.66 -20.70
N LEU A 379 -19.14 6.53 -21.91
CA LEU A 379 -18.76 7.62 -22.81
C LEU A 379 -19.31 7.34 -24.21
N GLY A 380 -19.89 8.36 -24.84
CA GLY A 380 -20.24 8.35 -26.25
C GLY A 380 -18.98 8.36 -27.15
N PRO A 381 -19.09 7.92 -28.42
CA PRO A 381 -17.93 7.76 -29.31
C PRO A 381 -17.09 9.05 -29.45
N ALA A 382 -17.76 10.20 -29.67
CA ALA A 382 -17.06 11.46 -29.91
C ALA A 382 -16.22 11.95 -28.72
N LEU A 383 -16.72 11.83 -27.48
CA LEU A 383 -15.96 12.24 -26.31
C LEU A 383 -14.87 11.24 -25.97
N ARG A 384 -15.13 9.93 -26.18
CA ARG A 384 -14.13 8.87 -26.04
C ARG A 384 -12.91 9.15 -26.91
N ASP A 385 -13.10 9.46 -28.19
CA ASP A 385 -11.99 9.74 -29.12
C ASP A 385 -11.20 11.00 -28.69
N ARG A 386 -11.91 12.05 -28.25
CA ARG A 386 -11.29 13.27 -27.75
C ARG A 386 -10.46 13.01 -26.48
N LEU A 387 -10.97 12.21 -25.55
CA LEU A 387 -10.26 11.82 -24.34
C LEU A 387 -9.08 10.91 -24.63
N ALA A 388 -9.24 9.94 -25.54
CA ALA A 388 -8.17 9.06 -25.99
C ALA A 388 -6.99 9.86 -26.52
N SER A 389 -7.25 10.86 -27.37
CA SER A 389 -6.22 11.77 -27.89
C SER A 389 -5.58 12.60 -26.77
N ARG A 390 -6.38 13.21 -25.89
CA ARG A 390 -5.91 14.08 -24.81
C ARG A 390 -5.09 13.34 -23.74
N LEU A 391 -5.47 12.12 -23.39
CA LEU A 391 -4.89 11.36 -22.28
C LEU A 391 -3.81 10.37 -22.73
N ARG A 392 -3.61 10.17 -24.04
CA ARG A 392 -2.64 9.22 -24.62
C ARG A 392 -1.27 9.29 -23.95
N SER A 393 -0.69 10.49 -23.86
CA SER A 393 0.65 10.68 -23.29
C SER A 393 0.69 10.34 -21.79
N GLY A 394 -0.31 10.78 -21.02
CA GLY A 394 -0.40 10.49 -19.58
C GLY A 394 -0.59 8.99 -19.29
N ILE A 395 -1.47 8.33 -20.06
CA ILE A 395 -1.73 6.89 -19.95
C ILE A 395 -0.44 6.12 -20.28
N ARG A 396 0.20 6.40 -21.42
CA ARG A 396 1.43 5.70 -21.81
C ARG A 396 2.56 5.90 -20.81
N ARG A 397 2.74 7.13 -20.30
CA ARG A 397 3.73 7.42 -19.24
C ARG A 397 3.48 6.58 -17.98
N GLY A 398 2.23 6.50 -17.52
CA GLY A 398 1.89 5.72 -16.33
C GLY A 398 1.98 4.21 -16.52
N LEU A 399 1.78 3.70 -17.75
CA LEU A 399 2.02 2.30 -18.09
C LEU A 399 3.52 1.95 -18.03
N THR A 400 4.39 2.86 -18.46
CA THR A 400 5.84 2.63 -18.49
C THR A 400 6.55 2.94 -17.17
N ASP A 401 5.83 3.32 -16.12
CA ASP A 401 6.44 3.71 -14.84
C ASP A 401 7.07 2.48 -14.14
N PRO A 402 8.41 2.46 -13.95
CA PRO A 402 9.09 1.35 -13.28
C PRO A 402 8.82 1.33 -11.77
N GLU A 403 8.59 2.49 -11.15
CA GLU A 403 8.39 2.62 -9.69
C GLU A 403 6.98 2.20 -9.25
N SER A 404 6.03 2.17 -10.19
CA SER A 404 4.67 1.74 -9.94
C SER A 404 4.60 0.22 -9.61
N PRO A 405 3.84 -0.19 -8.57
CA PRO A 405 3.59 -1.59 -8.27
C PRO A 405 3.00 -2.34 -9.48
N PRO A 406 3.49 -3.55 -9.82
CA PRO A 406 3.08 -4.26 -11.04
C PRO A 406 1.58 -4.54 -11.15
N LEU A 407 0.88 -4.73 -10.02
CA LEU A 407 -0.55 -5.07 -10.00
C LEU A 407 -1.46 -3.87 -9.68
N GLY A 408 -0.91 -2.67 -9.52
CA GLY A 408 -1.67 -1.49 -9.12
C GLY A 408 -2.11 -0.63 -10.30
N ARG A 409 -1.71 0.64 -10.26
CA ARG A 409 -2.08 1.67 -11.22
C ARG A 409 -1.83 1.31 -12.69
N PRO A 410 -0.72 0.65 -13.11
CA PRO A 410 -0.50 0.31 -14.50
C PRO A 410 -1.61 -0.56 -15.11
N LEU A 411 -2.17 -1.50 -14.36
CA LEU A 411 -3.27 -2.34 -14.84
C LEU A 411 -4.59 -1.59 -14.95
N ALA A 412 -4.87 -0.69 -14.00
CA ALA A 412 -6.01 0.20 -14.09
C ALA A 412 -5.92 1.13 -15.32
N LEU A 413 -4.72 1.61 -15.65
CA LEU A 413 -4.44 2.38 -16.87
C LEU A 413 -4.61 1.54 -18.13
N LEU A 414 -4.20 0.27 -18.14
CA LEU A 414 -4.34 -0.63 -19.28
C LEU A 414 -5.82 -0.79 -19.66
N ARG A 415 -6.68 -1.03 -18.66
CA ARG A 415 -8.13 -1.08 -18.86
C ARG A 415 -8.72 0.22 -19.40
N ILE A 416 -8.26 1.36 -18.89
CA ILE A 416 -8.71 2.66 -19.40
C ILE A 416 -8.21 2.86 -20.84
N ALA A 417 -6.99 2.45 -21.16
CA ALA A 417 -6.44 2.50 -22.50
C ALA A 417 -7.31 1.71 -23.48
N GLU A 418 -7.69 0.48 -23.13
CA GLU A 418 -8.60 -0.35 -23.93
C GLU A 418 -9.98 0.27 -24.09
N ALA A 419 -10.59 0.73 -22.99
CA ALA A 419 -11.91 1.34 -23.02
C ALA A 419 -11.95 2.65 -23.84
N LEU A 420 -10.82 3.37 -23.92
CA LEU A 420 -10.65 4.57 -24.74
C LEU A 420 -10.14 4.28 -26.17
N GLY A 421 -9.68 3.06 -26.46
CA GLY A 421 -9.05 2.73 -27.75
C GLY A 421 -7.67 3.36 -27.94
N VAL A 422 -6.92 3.59 -26.86
CA VAL A 422 -5.53 4.08 -26.90
C VAL A 422 -4.61 2.90 -27.23
N ASP A 423 -3.81 3.04 -28.28
CA ASP A 423 -2.83 2.02 -28.68
C ASP A 423 -1.72 1.83 -27.63
N HIS A 424 -1.57 0.58 -27.22
CA HIS A 424 -0.65 0.10 -26.18
C HIS A 424 -0.08 -1.29 -26.51
N ALA A 425 -0.23 -1.76 -27.76
CA ALA A 425 0.20 -3.11 -28.16
C ALA A 425 1.71 -3.34 -27.93
N ASP A 426 2.51 -2.29 -28.08
CA ASP A 426 3.96 -2.29 -27.85
C ASP A 426 4.35 -2.44 -26.37
N LEU A 427 3.47 -2.05 -25.45
CA LEU A 427 3.73 -2.06 -24.00
C LEU A 427 3.20 -3.32 -23.29
N LEU A 428 2.25 -4.02 -23.92
CA LEU A 428 1.56 -5.16 -23.32
C LEU A 428 2.50 -6.30 -22.89
N PRO A 429 3.52 -6.72 -23.68
CA PRO A 429 4.39 -7.84 -23.29
C PRO A 429 5.16 -7.59 -21.98
N GLU A 430 5.70 -6.38 -21.80
CA GLU A 430 6.47 -6.05 -20.58
C GLU A 430 5.54 -5.90 -19.37
N LEU A 431 4.39 -5.25 -19.53
CA LEU A 431 3.40 -5.09 -18.47
C LEU A 431 2.88 -6.44 -17.97
N THR A 432 2.50 -7.32 -18.88
CA THR A 432 1.99 -8.66 -18.53
C THR A 432 3.09 -9.54 -17.94
N SER A 433 4.34 -9.42 -18.41
CA SER A 433 5.50 -10.08 -17.82
C SER A 433 5.78 -9.64 -16.38
N ARG A 434 5.74 -8.33 -16.10
CA ARG A 434 5.88 -7.79 -14.74
C ARG A 434 4.75 -8.28 -13.83
N ALA A 435 3.50 -8.22 -14.30
CA ALA A 435 2.34 -8.66 -13.52
C ALA A 435 2.35 -10.17 -13.25
N ALA A 436 2.62 -11.00 -14.27
CA ALA A 436 2.71 -12.44 -14.15
C ALA A 436 3.81 -12.84 -13.15
N ARG A 437 5.01 -12.25 -13.24
CA ARG A 437 6.11 -12.52 -12.29
C ARG A 437 5.75 -12.13 -10.86
N ALA A 438 5.08 -10.99 -10.66
CA ALA A 438 4.67 -10.55 -9.34
C ALA A 438 3.67 -11.51 -8.68
N VAL A 439 2.67 -11.98 -9.45
CA VAL A 439 1.70 -12.98 -8.98
C VAL A 439 2.36 -14.34 -8.77
N PHE A 440 3.29 -14.73 -9.64
CA PHE A 440 3.97 -16.02 -9.57
C PHE A 440 4.91 -16.14 -8.35
N ALA A 441 5.53 -15.04 -7.94
CA ALA A 441 6.41 -15.01 -6.76
C ALA A 441 5.63 -15.26 -5.45
N ASP A 442 4.59 -14.45 -5.19
CA ASP A 442 3.70 -14.64 -4.04
C ASP A 442 2.28 -14.12 -4.34
N PRO A 443 1.35 -15.00 -4.73
CA PRO A 443 0.01 -14.56 -5.12
C PRO A 443 -0.86 -14.09 -3.94
N LYS A 444 -0.50 -14.43 -2.69
CA LYS A 444 -1.27 -14.05 -1.49
C LYS A 444 -0.79 -12.73 -0.88
N ALA A 445 0.52 -12.44 -0.97
CA ALA A 445 1.08 -11.19 -0.49
C ALA A 445 1.08 -10.06 -1.55
N ALA A 446 0.74 -10.37 -2.80
CA ALA A 446 0.76 -9.40 -3.88
C ALA A 446 -0.30 -8.29 -3.69
N ALA A 447 0.14 -7.10 -3.28
CA ALA A 447 -0.69 -5.91 -3.21
C ALA A 447 -1.25 -5.58 -4.62
N GLY A 448 -2.57 -5.40 -4.73
CA GLY A 448 -3.25 -5.12 -6.00
C GLY A 448 -3.89 -6.34 -6.69
N ILE A 449 -4.01 -7.48 -6.01
CA ILE A 449 -4.57 -8.71 -6.61
C ILE A 449 -6.03 -8.54 -7.07
N ASP A 450 -6.81 -7.68 -6.43
CA ASP A 450 -8.20 -7.40 -6.82
C ASP A 450 -8.26 -6.55 -8.10
N GLU A 451 -7.39 -5.55 -8.23
CA GLU A 451 -7.20 -4.78 -9.46
C GLU A 451 -6.74 -5.67 -10.61
N PHE A 452 -5.83 -6.62 -10.35
CA PHE A 452 -5.42 -7.63 -11.32
C PHE A 452 -6.61 -8.47 -11.79
N ARG A 453 -7.41 -9.03 -10.87
CA ARG A 453 -8.60 -9.83 -11.21
C ARG A 453 -9.62 -9.03 -12.02
N SER A 454 -9.87 -7.78 -11.63
CA SER A 454 -10.75 -6.84 -12.35
C SER A 454 -10.23 -6.52 -13.76
N THR A 455 -8.91 -6.48 -13.93
CA THR A 455 -8.24 -6.27 -15.22
C THR A 455 -8.40 -7.47 -16.14
N LEU A 456 -8.13 -8.68 -15.66
CA LEU A 456 -8.33 -9.90 -16.46
C LEU A 456 -9.79 -10.11 -16.88
N THR A 457 -10.74 -9.67 -16.04
CA THR A 457 -12.18 -9.75 -16.37
C THR A 457 -12.57 -8.71 -17.44
N GLY A 458 -11.98 -7.51 -17.38
CA GLY A 458 -12.29 -6.40 -18.28
C GLY A 458 -11.55 -6.43 -19.62
N SER A 459 -10.44 -7.18 -19.70
CA SER A 459 -9.54 -7.22 -20.86
C SER A 459 -9.26 -8.67 -21.30
N PRO A 460 -9.91 -9.16 -22.36
CA PRO A 460 -9.58 -10.47 -22.95
C PRO A 460 -8.14 -10.53 -23.47
N THR A 461 -7.63 -9.45 -24.05
CA THR A 461 -6.27 -9.39 -24.62
C THR A 461 -5.21 -9.48 -23.53
N ALA A 462 -5.35 -8.72 -22.45
CA ALA A 462 -4.45 -8.80 -21.31
C ALA A 462 -4.59 -10.14 -20.59
N ARG A 463 -5.81 -10.69 -20.49
CA ARG A 463 -6.03 -12.03 -19.93
C ARG A 463 -5.21 -13.08 -20.67
N ASN A 464 -5.31 -13.13 -22.00
CA ASN A 464 -4.57 -14.10 -22.79
C ASN A 464 -3.05 -13.93 -22.61
N ALA A 465 -2.53 -12.70 -22.77
CA ALA A 465 -1.09 -12.45 -22.63
C ALA A 465 -0.54 -12.77 -21.22
N VAL A 466 -1.33 -12.51 -20.16
CA VAL A 466 -0.97 -12.89 -18.79
C VAL A 466 -1.00 -14.40 -18.60
N VAL A 467 -2.04 -15.08 -19.10
CA VAL A 467 -2.18 -16.55 -19.01
C VAL A 467 -1.02 -17.23 -19.74
N ASP A 468 -0.71 -16.81 -20.97
CA ASP A 468 0.43 -17.32 -21.73
C ASP A 468 1.75 -17.17 -20.95
N ARG A 469 1.92 -16.03 -20.27
CA ARG A 469 3.14 -15.77 -19.49
C ARG A 469 3.21 -16.58 -18.20
N LEU A 470 2.08 -16.74 -17.51
CA LEU A 470 1.98 -17.59 -16.33
C LEU A 470 2.19 -19.07 -16.70
N ASP A 471 1.76 -19.50 -17.89
CA ASP A 471 1.95 -20.85 -18.40
C ASP A 471 3.43 -21.16 -18.64
N ALA A 472 4.15 -20.23 -19.29
CA ALA A 472 5.60 -20.35 -19.44
C ALA A 472 6.33 -20.43 -18.09
N LEU A 473 5.92 -19.65 -17.08
CA LEU A 473 6.50 -19.74 -15.73
C LEU A 473 6.13 -21.06 -15.03
N ALA A 474 4.90 -21.56 -15.21
CA ALA A 474 4.47 -22.84 -14.66
C ALA A 474 5.16 -24.04 -15.31
N ALA A 475 5.62 -23.91 -16.57
CA ALA A 475 6.46 -24.91 -17.21
C ALA A 475 7.80 -25.09 -16.48
N GLU A 476 8.39 -23.97 -16.02
CA GLU A 476 9.65 -23.94 -15.27
C GLU A 476 9.46 -24.41 -13.81
N ASP A 477 8.46 -23.87 -13.09
CA ASP A 477 8.13 -24.23 -11.70
C ASP A 477 6.63 -24.59 -11.54
N PRO A 478 6.26 -25.87 -11.75
CA PRO A 478 4.87 -26.31 -11.62
C PRO A 478 4.30 -26.20 -10.21
N ALA A 479 5.15 -26.23 -9.18
CA ALA A 479 4.70 -26.09 -7.79
C ALA A 479 4.25 -24.66 -7.51
N ALA A 480 4.99 -23.66 -7.99
CA ALA A 480 4.55 -22.26 -7.98
C ALA A 480 3.29 -22.04 -8.82
N GLY A 481 3.19 -22.63 -10.02
CA GLY A 481 1.98 -22.57 -10.85
C GLY A 481 0.73 -23.08 -10.12
N SER A 482 0.86 -24.16 -9.35
CA SER A 482 -0.23 -24.72 -8.53
C SER A 482 -0.65 -23.78 -7.39
N ARG A 483 0.32 -23.10 -6.75
CA ARG A 483 0.05 -22.07 -5.74
C ARG A 483 -0.69 -20.87 -6.33
N VAL A 484 -0.33 -20.45 -7.54
CA VAL A 484 -1.01 -19.37 -8.27
C VAL A 484 -2.46 -19.74 -8.53
N LEU A 485 -2.75 -20.93 -9.08
CA LEU A 485 -4.11 -21.35 -9.39
C LEU A 485 -5.00 -21.54 -8.15
N ALA A 486 -4.40 -21.96 -7.03
CA ALA A 486 -5.11 -22.03 -5.76
C ALA A 486 -5.51 -20.64 -5.21
N ALA A 487 -4.71 -19.60 -5.49
CA ALA A 487 -4.99 -18.22 -5.07
C ALA A 487 -5.84 -17.45 -6.09
N LEU A 488 -5.73 -17.79 -7.36
CA LEU A 488 -6.40 -17.13 -8.47
C LEU A 488 -6.96 -18.20 -9.44
N PRO A 489 -8.24 -18.59 -9.31
CA PRO A 489 -8.85 -19.57 -10.18
C PRO A 489 -9.04 -18.95 -11.58
N LEU A 490 -8.07 -19.23 -12.46
CA LEU A 490 -8.09 -18.88 -13.87
C LEU A 490 -8.71 -20.03 -14.67
N GLU A 491 -9.60 -19.73 -15.60
CA GLU A 491 -10.00 -20.76 -16.59
C GLU A 491 -8.87 -20.91 -17.59
N VAL A 492 -8.32 -22.13 -17.65
CA VAL A 492 -7.21 -22.53 -18.50
C VAL A 492 -7.63 -23.73 -19.34
N ASP A 493 -7.10 -23.82 -20.54
CA ASP A 493 -7.35 -24.94 -21.45
C ASP A 493 -6.03 -25.47 -22.02
N ARG A 494 -6.09 -26.69 -22.56
CA ARG A 494 -4.90 -27.42 -23.05
C ARG A 494 -4.23 -26.79 -24.27
N PHE A 495 -4.91 -25.91 -25.00
CA PHE A 495 -4.39 -25.28 -26.22
C PHE A 495 -3.70 -23.95 -25.91
N THR A 496 -4.19 -23.22 -24.91
CA THR A 496 -3.65 -21.91 -24.51
C THR A 496 -2.64 -22.02 -23.37
N ALA A 497 -2.92 -22.87 -22.38
CA ALA A 497 -2.13 -22.97 -21.16
C ALA A 497 -2.03 -24.42 -20.63
N PRO A 498 -1.35 -25.32 -21.36
CA PRO A 498 -1.24 -26.73 -20.99
C PRO A 498 -0.53 -26.95 -19.65
N HIS A 499 0.47 -26.12 -19.29
CA HIS A 499 1.24 -26.31 -18.06
C HIS A 499 0.45 -25.87 -16.83
N LEU A 500 -0.27 -24.75 -16.91
CA LEU A 500 -1.21 -24.32 -15.86
C LEU A 500 -2.37 -25.30 -15.72
N LEU A 501 -2.90 -25.84 -16.82
CA LEU A 501 -3.92 -26.88 -16.76
C LEU A 501 -3.44 -28.07 -15.93
N LEU A 502 -2.22 -28.58 -16.18
CA LEU A 502 -1.65 -29.67 -15.38
C LEU A 502 -1.41 -29.27 -13.91
N CYS A 503 -1.07 -28.01 -13.64
CA CYS A 503 -0.95 -27.50 -12.28
C CYS A 503 -2.30 -27.42 -11.54
N SER A 504 -3.40 -27.21 -12.26
CA SER A 504 -4.76 -27.18 -11.69
C SER A 504 -5.28 -28.56 -11.28
N LEU A 505 -4.74 -29.62 -11.88
CA LEU A 505 -5.23 -30.98 -11.68
C LEU A 505 -4.63 -31.60 -10.40
N PRO A 506 -5.42 -32.43 -9.68
CA PRO A 506 -4.92 -33.17 -8.53
C PRO A 506 -3.93 -34.25 -8.99
N VAL A 507 -2.86 -34.44 -8.23
CA VAL A 507 -1.91 -35.53 -8.47
C VAL A 507 -2.53 -36.83 -7.94
N PRO A 508 -2.68 -37.87 -8.77
CA PRO A 508 -3.20 -39.16 -8.32
C PRO A 508 -2.29 -39.83 -7.27
N GLU A 509 -2.89 -40.45 -6.25
CA GLU A 509 -2.17 -41.26 -5.27
C GLU A 509 -1.84 -42.66 -5.82
N GLY A 510 -0.76 -43.27 -5.31
CA GLY A 510 -0.36 -44.63 -5.67
C GLY A 510 0.93 -44.69 -6.50
N ASP A 511 0.94 -45.50 -7.56
CA ASP A 511 2.09 -45.61 -8.46
C ASP A 511 2.36 -44.28 -9.16
N ARG A 512 3.52 -43.69 -8.85
CA ARG A 512 3.94 -42.39 -9.35
C ARG A 512 4.12 -42.36 -10.87
N VAL A 513 4.57 -43.45 -11.49
CA VAL A 513 4.72 -43.50 -12.96
C VAL A 513 3.34 -43.50 -13.62
N ALA A 514 2.41 -44.31 -13.12
CA ALA A 514 1.02 -44.30 -13.57
C ALA A 514 0.31 -42.96 -13.29
N ALA A 515 0.69 -42.26 -12.21
CA ALA A 515 0.16 -40.93 -11.87
C ALA A 515 0.53 -39.88 -12.93
N VAL A 516 1.74 -39.92 -13.51
CA VAL A 516 2.13 -39.03 -14.62
C VAL A 516 1.22 -39.23 -15.83
N GLU A 517 1.02 -40.49 -16.24
CA GLU A 517 0.15 -40.81 -17.38
C GLU A 517 -1.30 -40.41 -17.12
N ALA A 518 -1.81 -40.66 -15.92
CA ALA A 518 -3.15 -40.29 -15.53
C ALA A 518 -3.34 -38.77 -15.52
N LEU A 519 -2.33 -38.00 -15.07
CA LEU A 519 -2.36 -36.55 -15.05
C LEU A 519 -2.38 -35.96 -16.49
N LEU A 520 -1.51 -36.47 -17.38
CA LEU A 520 -1.50 -36.08 -18.79
C LEU A 520 -2.84 -36.41 -19.47
N ARG A 521 -3.39 -37.60 -19.19
CA ARG A 521 -4.69 -38.04 -19.72
C ARG A 521 -5.84 -37.17 -19.22
N ALA A 522 -5.82 -36.78 -17.94
CA ALA A 522 -6.81 -35.86 -17.36
C ALA A 522 -6.75 -34.46 -18.00
N GLY A 523 -5.56 -33.99 -18.37
CA GLY A 523 -5.37 -32.77 -19.16
C GLY A 523 -5.72 -32.93 -20.65
N GLY A 524 -6.03 -34.14 -21.11
CA GLY A 524 -6.25 -34.45 -22.53
C GLY A 524 -5.00 -34.21 -23.39
N LEU A 525 -3.81 -34.39 -22.80
CA LEU A 525 -2.50 -34.21 -23.41
C LEU A 525 -1.84 -35.57 -23.64
N SER A 526 -1.01 -35.65 -24.68
CA SER A 526 -0.17 -36.81 -24.97
C SER A 526 1.30 -36.38 -25.00
N PRO A 527 2.21 -37.11 -24.33
CA PRO A 527 3.63 -36.80 -24.36
C PRO A 527 4.24 -36.92 -25.75
N MET A 528 3.58 -37.61 -26.70
CA MET A 528 4.02 -37.67 -28.11
C MET A 528 3.69 -36.41 -28.90
N THR A 529 2.59 -35.73 -28.57
CA THR A 529 2.14 -34.51 -29.29
C THR A 529 2.50 -33.23 -28.57
N ALA A 530 2.66 -33.29 -27.25
CA ALA A 530 3.01 -32.18 -26.37
C ALA A 530 4.11 -32.65 -25.39
N PRO A 531 5.34 -32.90 -25.86
CA PRO A 531 6.41 -33.46 -25.03
C PRO A 531 6.76 -32.57 -23.83
N GLU A 532 6.69 -31.25 -23.95
CA GLU A 532 6.96 -30.32 -22.84
C GLU A 532 6.04 -30.53 -21.62
N ALA A 533 4.80 -30.99 -21.86
CA ALA A 533 3.85 -31.32 -20.81
C ALA A 533 4.32 -32.49 -19.91
N LEU A 534 5.13 -33.41 -20.45
CA LEU A 534 5.73 -34.51 -19.68
C LEU A 534 6.62 -33.96 -18.54
N GLY A 535 7.43 -32.94 -18.83
CA GLY A 535 8.31 -32.31 -17.85
C GLY A 535 7.52 -31.70 -16.69
N THR A 536 6.43 -31.01 -16.99
CA THR A 536 5.52 -30.45 -15.97
C THR A 536 4.82 -31.53 -15.16
N ALA A 537 4.26 -32.56 -15.81
CA ALA A 537 3.59 -33.66 -15.12
C ALA A 537 4.55 -34.42 -14.19
N ALA A 538 5.77 -34.70 -14.66
CA ALA A 538 6.80 -35.33 -13.85
C ALA A 538 7.17 -34.47 -12.62
N ARG A 539 7.49 -33.19 -12.82
CA ARG A 539 7.82 -32.27 -11.72
C ARG A 539 6.68 -32.10 -10.71
N ARG A 540 5.41 -32.27 -11.12
CA ARG A 540 4.24 -32.28 -10.22
C ARG A 540 4.18 -33.54 -9.37
N VAL A 541 4.40 -34.72 -9.96
CA VAL A 541 4.34 -36.01 -9.25
C VAL A 541 5.52 -36.19 -8.28
N TRP A 542 6.71 -35.76 -8.67
CA TRP A 542 7.95 -35.92 -7.90
C TRP A 542 8.42 -34.62 -7.23
N ALA A 543 7.48 -33.75 -6.85
CA ALA A 543 7.80 -32.43 -6.26
C ALA A 543 8.57 -32.54 -4.93
N GLU A 544 8.15 -33.46 -4.04
CA GLU A 544 8.71 -33.61 -2.69
C GLU A 544 9.88 -34.61 -2.65
N VAL A 545 9.76 -35.70 -3.42
CA VAL A 545 10.72 -36.82 -3.41
C VAL A 545 11.10 -37.14 -4.85
N PRO A 546 12.41 -37.14 -5.20
CA PRO A 546 12.84 -37.49 -6.54
C PRO A 546 12.42 -38.92 -6.92
N PRO A 547 12.40 -39.23 -8.23
CA PRO A 547 12.09 -40.56 -8.71
C PRO A 547 13.20 -41.54 -8.30
N THR A 548 12.83 -42.79 -8.10
CA THR A 548 13.83 -43.87 -7.98
C THR A 548 14.41 -44.21 -9.35
N GLY A 549 15.50 -44.98 -9.40
CA GLY A 549 16.07 -45.47 -10.66
C GLY A 549 15.05 -46.29 -11.44
N ASP A 550 14.31 -47.16 -10.75
CA ASP A 550 13.22 -47.98 -11.30
C ASP A 550 12.09 -47.15 -11.93
N GLU A 551 11.59 -46.13 -11.22
CA GLU A 551 10.55 -45.25 -11.73
C GLU A 551 11.02 -44.43 -12.94
N ALA A 552 12.22 -43.85 -12.87
CA ALA A 552 12.80 -43.08 -13.96
C ALA A 552 13.03 -43.93 -15.21
N ARG A 553 13.48 -45.18 -15.03
CA ARG A 553 13.68 -46.14 -16.12
C ARG A 553 12.37 -46.59 -16.75
N ARG A 554 11.33 -46.87 -15.94
CA ARG A 554 9.98 -47.18 -16.46
C ARG A 554 9.41 -46.03 -17.27
N LEU A 555 9.56 -44.80 -16.78
CA LEU A 555 9.10 -43.61 -17.50
C LEU A 555 9.84 -43.45 -18.84
N LEU A 556 11.18 -43.57 -18.82
CA LEU A 556 12.01 -43.51 -20.03
C LEU A 556 11.62 -44.57 -21.06
N ALA A 557 11.37 -45.80 -20.62
CA ALA A 557 10.94 -46.89 -21.49
C ALA A 557 9.55 -46.65 -22.10
N ALA A 558 8.64 -46.03 -21.34
CA ALA A 558 7.27 -45.77 -21.79
C ALA A 558 7.17 -44.62 -22.81
N THR A 559 7.95 -43.55 -22.64
CA THR A 559 7.86 -42.34 -23.49
C THR A 559 8.99 -42.16 -24.48
N GLY A 560 10.13 -42.83 -24.32
CA GLY A 560 11.26 -42.75 -25.25
C GLY A 560 12.12 -41.49 -25.11
N SER A 561 13.37 -41.59 -25.52
CA SER A 561 14.41 -40.58 -25.26
C SER A 561 14.20 -39.23 -25.94
N ASP A 562 13.65 -39.21 -27.16
CA ASP A 562 13.41 -37.97 -27.90
C ASP A 562 12.38 -37.07 -27.20
N THR A 563 11.30 -37.67 -26.69
CA THR A 563 10.30 -36.95 -25.89
C THR A 563 10.92 -36.39 -24.62
N HIS A 564 11.76 -37.17 -23.93
CA HIS A 564 12.47 -36.70 -22.73
C HIS A 564 13.43 -35.53 -22.99
N ARG A 565 14.07 -35.50 -24.18
CA ARG A 565 14.94 -34.40 -24.62
C ARG A 565 14.13 -33.13 -24.81
N THR A 566 13.02 -33.17 -25.54
CA THR A 566 12.14 -32.01 -25.72
C THR A 566 11.49 -31.57 -24.40
N ALA A 567 11.15 -32.52 -23.52
CA ALA A 567 10.56 -32.24 -22.21
C ALA A 567 11.55 -31.63 -21.19
N GLY A 568 12.84 -31.58 -21.50
CA GLY A 568 13.88 -31.07 -20.59
C GLY A 568 14.00 -31.89 -19.30
N THR A 569 13.82 -33.20 -19.37
CA THR A 569 13.78 -34.10 -18.19
C THR A 569 15.11 -34.78 -17.91
N LEU A 570 16.16 -34.55 -18.72
CA LEU A 570 17.47 -35.17 -18.52
C LEU A 570 18.08 -34.91 -17.13
N PRO A 571 18.08 -33.68 -16.58
CA PRO A 571 18.61 -33.45 -15.23
C PRO A 571 17.88 -34.25 -14.15
N PHE A 572 16.58 -34.48 -14.35
CA PHE A 572 15.73 -35.25 -13.47
C PHE A 572 16.06 -36.76 -13.53
N LEU A 573 16.32 -37.30 -14.73
CA LEU A 573 16.76 -38.69 -14.91
C LEU A 573 18.19 -38.92 -14.40
N LEU A 574 19.10 -37.97 -14.62
CA LEU A 574 20.46 -38.01 -14.09
C LEU A 574 20.47 -38.05 -12.57
N ARG A 575 19.65 -37.21 -11.94
CA ARG A 575 19.50 -37.23 -10.49
C ARG A 575 18.98 -38.56 -9.98
N ALA A 576 18.00 -39.15 -10.67
CA ALA A 576 17.46 -40.46 -10.33
C ALA A 576 18.53 -41.58 -10.33
N ALA A 577 19.48 -41.51 -11.26
CA ALA A 577 20.58 -42.48 -11.35
C ALA A 577 21.69 -42.22 -10.31
N LEU A 578 22.11 -40.96 -10.17
CA LEU A 578 23.30 -40.60 -9.38
C LEU A 578 23.01 -40.42 -7.89
N ASP A 579 21.79 -40.00 -7.52
CA ASP A 579 21.33 -39.90 -6.12
C ASP A 579 20.58 -41.19 -5.68
N ALA A 580 20.62 -42.25 -6.49
CA ALA A 580 19.97 -43.51 -6.19
C ALA A 580 20.48 -44.09 -4.87
N ARG A 581 19.60 -44.77 -4.13
CA ARG A 581 20.00 -45.47 -2.91
C ARG A 581 20.99 -46.60 -3.24
N PRO A 582 21.91 -46.96 -2.33
CA PRO A 582 22.89 -48.03 -2.59
C PRO A 582 22.29 -49.40 -2.92
N ASP A 583 21.04 -49.65 -2.55
CA ASP A 583 20.29 -50.90 -2.80
C ASP A 583 19.42 -50.85 -4.07
N ASP A 584 19.31 -49.69 -4.74
CA ASP A 584 18.58 -49.56 -5.99
C ASP A 584 19.33 -50.31 -7.11
N LYS A 585 18.74 -51.42 -7.57
CA LYS A 585 19.29 -52.28 -8.61
C LYS A 585 19.09 -51.72 -10.02
N GLU A 586 18.18 -50.76 -10.18
CA GLU A 586 17.84 -50.17 -11.47
C GLU A 586 18.69 -48.93 -11.79
N ALA A 587 19.49 -48.43 -10.84
CA ALA A 587 20.40 -47.30 -11.04
C ALA A 587 21.44 -47.55 -12.15
N GLY A 588 22.10 -48.72 -12.15
CA GLY A 588 23.05 -49.12 -13.19
C GLY A 588 22.41 -49.31 -14.57
N PRO A 589 21.32 -50.10 -14.68
CA PRO A 589 20.56 -50.19 -15.93
C PRO A 589 20.09 -48.82 -16.47
N LEU A 590 19.59 -47.94 -15.62
CA LEU A 590 19.24 -46.57 -16.00
C LEU A 590 20.45 -45.79 -16.51
N ALA A 591 21.61 -45.89 -15.85
CA ALA A 591 22.84 -45.24 -16.31
C ALA A 591 23.28 -45.72 -17.70
N THR A 592 23.11 -47.03 -17.98
CA THR A 592 23.33 -47.59 -19.32
C THR A 592 22.37 -47.00 -20.34
N ASP A 593 21.07 -46.93 -20.01
CA ASP A 593 20.05 -46.36 -20.90
C ASP A 593 20.32 -44.87 -21.18
N LEU A 594 20.80 -44.11 -20.17
CA LEU A 594 21.16 -42.70 -20.30
C LEU A 594 22.40 -42.48 -21.18
N LEU A 595 23.47 -43.25 -20.96
CA LEU A 595 24.68 -43.17 -21.78
C LEU A 595 24.40 -43.52 -23.25
N ASN A 596 23.52 -44.49 -23.51
CA ASN A 596 23.16 -44.89 -24.85
C ASN A 596 22.24 -43.87 -25.54
N SER A 597 21.26 -43.32 -24.81
CA SER A 597 20.18 -42.52 -25.39
C SER A 597 20.43 -41.02 -25.40
N PHE A 598 21.31 -40.52 -24.52
CA PHE A 598 21.60 -39.09 -24.32
C PHE A 598 23.08 -38.74 -24.46
N ALA A 599 23.91 -39.61 -25.05
CA ALA A 599 25.34 -39.35 -25.28
C ALA A 599 25.71 -37.92 -25.74
N PRO A 600 25.00 -37.29 -26.71
CA PRO A 600 25.35 -35.93 -27.15
C PRO A 600 24.91 -34.83 -26.16
N ASP A 601 23.97 -35.12 -25.27
CA ASP A 601 23.34 -34.17 -24.36
C ASP A 601 24.01 -34.17 -22.96
N LEU A 602 24.88 -35.15 -22.69
CA LEU A 602 25.57 -35.30 -21.40
C LEU A 602 26.82 -34.41 -21.31
N THR A 603 27.01 -33.77 -20.16
CA THR A 603 28.28 -33.09 -19.89
C THR A 603 29.40 -34.13 -19.68
N PRO A 604 30.68 -33.78 -19.91
CA PRO A 604 31.80 -34.69 -19.65
C PRO A 604 31.81 -35.23 -18.21
N ARG A 605 31.35 -34.41 -17.26
CA ARG A 605 31.25 -34.78 -15.85
C ARG A 605 30.11 -35.77 -15.61
N ASP A 606 28.90 -35.49 -16.11
CA ASP A 606 27.76 -36.38 -15.92
C ASP A 606 28.03 -37.75 -16.55
N ARG A 607 28.66 -37.74 -17.74
CA ARG A 607 29.12 -38.96 -18.39
C ARG A 607 30.09 -39.75 -17.51
N ALA A 608 31.12 -39.10 -16.97
CA ALA A 608 32.08 -39.74 -16.08
C ALA A 608 31.41 -40.29 -14.80
N ALA A 609 30.42 -39.58 -14.24
CA ALA A 609 29.69 -40.03 -13.07
C ALA A 609 28.83 -41.27 -13.35
N LEU A 610 28.16 -41.33 -14.51
CA LEU A 610 27.41 -42.51 -14.95
C LEU A 610 28.35 -43.70 -15.24
N GLU A 611 29.50 -43.45 -15.88
CA GLU A 611 30.51 -44.48 -16.13
C GLU A 611 31.10 -45.03 -14.81
N LEU A 612 31.33 -44.17 -13.81
CA LEU A 612 31.76 -44.58 -12.46
C LEU A 612 30.69 -45.44 -11.77
N LEU A 613 29.41 -45.08 -11.86
CA LEU A 613 28.30 -45.89 -11.34
C LEU A 613 28.28 -47.29 -11.98
N LEU A 614 28.40 -47.38 -13.31
CA LEU A 614 28.47 -48.65 -14.02
C LEU A 614 29.70 -49.48 -13.64
N TYR A 615 30.84 -48.83 -13.43
CA TYR A 615 32.05 -49.52 -12.98
C TYR A 615 31.87 -50.07 -11.56
N THR A 616 31.25 -49.30 -10.66
CA THR A 616 30.97 -49.70 -9.29
C THR A 616 30.08 -50.95 -9.23
N ASP A 617 29.05 -51.00 -10.07
CA ASP A 617 28.12 -52.14 -10.15
C ASP A 617 28.77 -53.42 -10.73
N ARG A 618 29.95 -53.32 -11.36
CA ARG A 618 30.71 -54.50 -11.84
C ARG A 618 31.58 -55.15 -10.78
N LEU A 619 31.90 -54.46 -9.68
CA LEU A 619 32.76 -54.99 -8.62
C LEU A 619 32.14 -56.25 -8.01
N GLY A 620 32.92 -57.34 -7.91
CA GLY A 620 32.46 -58.64 -7.42
C GLY A 620 31.79 -59.51 -8.49
N THR A 621 31.77 -59.07 -9.75
CA THR A 621 31.29 -59.86 -10.89
C THR A 621 32.46 -60.35 -11.76
N PRO A 622 32.27 -61.36 -12.64
CA PRO A 622 33.32 -61.77 -13.58
C PRO A 622 33.80 -60.67 -14.54
N ALA A 623 33.12 -59.53 -14.60
CA ALA A 623 33.42 -58.39 -15.46
C ALA A 623 34.20 -57.27 -14.76
N GLU A 624 34.69 -57.47 -13.53
CA GLU A 624 35.37 -56.44 -12.72
C GLU A 624 36.78 -56.04 -13.22
N GLY A 625 37.50 -56.95 -13.90
CA GLY A 625 38.85 -56.67 -14.40
C GLY A 625 39.95 -56.70 -13.32
N THR A 626 41.09 -56.04 -13.59
CA THR A 626 42.25 -55.92 -12.68
C THR A 626 42.55 -54.44 -12.40
N GLU A 627 43.27 -54.11 -11.32
CA GLU A 627 43.64 -52.72 -10.93
C GLU A 627 42.42 -51.85 -10.58
N TRP A 628 41.44 -52.43 -9.88
CA TRP A 628 40.13 -51.81 -9.68
C TRP A 628 40.16 -50.60 -8.73
N VAL A 629 41.00 -50.58 -7.70
CA VAL A 629 41.17 -49.40 -6.83
C VAL A 629 41.71 -48.22 -7.62
N ARG A 630 42.73 -48.46 -8.47
CA ARG A 630 43.32 -47.45 -9.34
C ARG A 630 42.28 -46.93 -10.35
N HIS A 631 41.58 -47.83 -11.02
CA HIS A 631 40.58 -47.48 -12.02
C HIS A 631 39.39 -46.70 -11.45
N LEU A 632 38.90 -47.04 -10.26
CA LEU A 632 37.85 -46.26 -9.59
C LEU A 632 38.29 -44.83 -9.32
N THR A 633 39.53 -44.64 -8.85
CA THR A 633 40.10 -43.32 -8.56
C THR A 633 40.26 -42.49 -9.84
N GLU A 634 40.67 -43.14 -10.92
CA GLU A 634 40.78 -42.53 -12.26
C GLU A 634 39.43 -42.10 -12.82
N HIS A 635 38.37 -42.90 -12.64
CA HIS A 635 37.01 -42.56 -13.09
C HIS A 635 36.33 -41.52 -12.17
N ALA A 636 36.66 -41.48 -10.88
CA ALA A 636 36.12 -40.52 -9.92
C ALA A 636 36.63 -39.08 -10.15
N THR A 637 37.86 -38.92 -10.63
CA THR A 637 38.50 -37.61 -10.86
C THR A 637 37.72 -36.71 -11.85
N PRO A 638 37.37 -37.16 -13.08
CA PRO A 638 36.59 -36.36 -14.01
C PRO A 638 35.11 -36.17 -13.61
N ALA A 639 34.60 -37.01 -12.71
CA ALA A 639 33.22 -36.94 -12.20
C ALA A 639 33.05 -35.97 -11.00
N ALA A 640 34.16 -35.47 -10.43
CA ALA A 640 34.15 -34.66 -9.22
C ALA A 640 33.52 -33.26 -9.40
N PRO A 641 32.86 -32.72 -8.35
CA PRO A 641 32.48 -33.39 -7.10
C PRO A 641 31.40 -34.46 -7.26
N LEU A 642 31.55 -35.60 -6.59
CA LEU A 642 30.56 -36.67 -6.64
C LEU A 642 29.35 -36.36 -5.76
N PRO A 643 28.12 -36.72 -6.18
CA PRO A 643 26.97 -36.78 -5.28
C PRO A 643 27.26 -37.74 -4.11
N ASP A 644 26.79 -37.39 -2.91
CA ASP A 644 27.09 -38.15 -1.70
C ASP A 644 26.66 -39.62 -1.79
N ALA A 645 25.50 -39.89 -2.41
CA ALA A 645 24.99 -41.24 -2.60
C ALA A 645 25.91 -42.09 -3.49
N LEU A 646 26.37 -41.54 -4.61
CA LEU A 646 27.30 -42.21 -5.51
C LEU A 646 28.66 -42.44 -4.82
N ARG A 647 29.17 -41.43 -4.09
CA ARG A 647 30.43 -41.57 -3.32
C ARG A 647 30.33 -42.71 -2.32
N THR A 648 29.29 -42.73 -1.48
CA THR A 648 29.09 -43.79 -0.48
C THR A 648 28.90 -45.16 -1.13
N ARG A 649 28.21 -45.25 -2.28
CA ARG A 649 28.05 -46.50 -3.03
C ARG A 649 29.41 -47.02 -3.52
N VAL A 650 30.24 -46.16 -4.11
CA VAL A 650 31.60 -46.50 -4.59
C VAL A 650 32.46 -46.99 -3.43
N GLU A 651 32.55 -46.21 -2.35
CA GLU A 651 33.36 -46.51 -1.17
C GLU A 651 32.95 -47.84 -0.53
N ARG A 652 31.64 -48.06 -0.36
CA ARG A 652 31.10 -49.28 0.25
C ARG A 652 31.29 -50.50 -0.64
N ALA A 653 31.05 -50.39 -1.95
CA ALA A 653 31.24 -51.49 -2.89
C ALA A 653 32.71 -51.92 -2.97
N LEU A 654 33.63 -50.95 -2.98
CA LEU A 654 35.07 -51.19 -2.89
C LEU A 654 35.44 -51.93 -1.60
N ALA A 655 34.94 -51.43 -0.45
CA ALA A 655 35.20 -52.02 0.84
C ALA A 655 34.71 -53.47 0.95
N LEU A 656 33.46 -53.71 0.52
CA LEU A 656 32.89 -55.06 0.46
C LEU A 656 33.73 -55.97 -0.43
N ARG A 657 34.12 -55.51 -1.63
CA ARG A 657 34.91 -56.32 -2.56
C ARG A 657 36.30 -56.67 -2.02
N LEU A 658 36.98 -55.73 -1.34
CA LEU A 658 38.26 -56.00 -0.66
C LEU A 658 38.09 -57.00 0.48
N LEU A 659 36.95 -56.98 1.18
CA LEU A 659 36.67 -57.88 2.30
C LEU A 659 36.22 -59.27 1.87
N THR A 660 35.57 -59.41 0.71
CA THR A 660 35.14 -60.70 0.17
C THR A 660 36.20 -61.40 -0.69
N GLY A 661 37.18 -60.65 -1.21
CA GLY A 661 38.22 -61.14 -2.12
C GLY A 661 39.17 -62.18 -1.53
N ASP A 662 39.78 -62.95 -2.43
CA ASP A 662 40.72 -64.01 -2.07
C ASP A 662 42.06 -63.44 -1.60
N ALA A 663 42.84 -64.30 -0.95
CA ALA A 663 44.12 -63.97 -0.34
C ALA A 663 45.19 -63.41 -1.30
N ASP A 664 44.97 -63.45 -2.63
CA ASP A 664 45.91 -62.97 -3.64
C ASP A 664 45.63 -61.51 -4.10
N ASP A 665 44.56 -60.87 -3.62
CA ASP A 665 44.19 -59.47 -3.92
C ASP A 665 45.07 -58.41 -3.16
N ILE A 666 46.28 -58.77 -2.73
CA ILE A 666 47.19 -57.92 -1.92
C ILE A 666 47.54 -56.61 -2.65
N ALA A 667 47.63 -56.62 -3.98
CA ALA A 667 47.94 -55.43 -4.77
C ALA A 667 46.90 -54.32 -4.58
N GLU A 668 45.62 -54.68 -4.49
CA GLU A 668 44.50 -53.75 -4.41
C GLU A 668 44.37 -53.15 -3.01
N LEU A 669 44.59 -53.97 -1.97
CA LEU A 669 44.73 -53.45 -0.61
C LEU A 669 45.94 -52.53 -0.48
N SER A 670 47.01 -52.80 -1.22
CA SER A 670 48.17 -51.92 -1.29
C SER A 670 47.82 -50.57 -1.90
N ASP A 671 47.01 -50.55 -2.95
CA ASP A 671 46.56 -49.32 -3.60
C ASP A 671 45.60 -48.53 -2.72
N LEU A 672 44.71 -49.19 -1.95
CA LEU A 672 43.90 -48.53 -0.92
C LEU A 672 44.80 -47.92 0.17
N ALA A 673 45.79 -48.66 0.67
CA ALA A 673 46.69 -48.17 1.71
C ALA A 673 47.54 -46.97 1.25
N ARG A 674 47.89 -46.92 -0.03
CA ARG A 674 48.65 -45.81 -0.65
C ARG A 674 47.77 -44.62 -1.05
N SER A 675 46.46 -44.81 -1.26
CA SER A 675 45.57 -43.72 -1.69
C SER A 675 45.53 -42.59 -0.67
N GLY A 676 45.59 -42.93 0.63
CA GLY A 676 45.54 -41.96 1.73
C GLY A 676 44.19 -41.25 1.84
N ASP A 677 43.15 -41.75 1.17
CA ASP A 677 41.81 -41.16 1.20
C ASP A 677 41.10 -41.54 2.51
N PRO A 678 40.83 -40.57 3.41
CA PRO A 678 40.23 -40.87 4.71
C PRO A 678 38.80 -41.41 4.60
N ALA A 679 38.04 -41.04 3.56
CA ALA A 679 36.66 -41.50 3.39
C ALA A 679 36.62 -42.97 2.94
N LEU A 680 37.48 -43.34 1.97
CA LEU A 680 37.64 -44.75 1.55
C LEU A 680 38.13 -45.64 2.70
N LEU A 681 39.09 -45.16 3.50
CA LEU A 681 39.61 -45.89 4.65
C LEU A 681 38.58 -46.04 5.77
N ALA A 682 37.80 -45.00 6.04
CA ALA A 682 36.69 -45.06 7.00
C ALA A 682 35.62 -46.06 6.55
N ALA A 683 35.19 -46.01 5.28
CA ALA A 683 34.22 -46.96 4.73
C ALA A 683 34.73 -48.41 4.78
N TYR A 684 36.02 -48.64 4.49
CA TYR A 684 36.64 -49.96 4.65
C TYR A 684 36.59 -50.44 6.11
N ALA A 685 36.89 -49.55 7.07
CA ALA A 685 36.86 -49.87 8.48
C ALA A 685 35.44 -50.18 8.99
N GLU A 686 34.45 -49.40 8.54
CA GLU A 686 33.05 -49.59 8.89
C GLU A 686 32.54 -50.95 8.38
N VAL A 687 32.73 -51.25 7.10
CA VAL A 687 32.29 -52.54 6.52
C VAL A 687 33.02 -53.72 7.14
N ALA A 688 34.30 -53.55 7.52
CA ALA A 688 35.05 -54.59 8.21
C ALA A 688 34.52 -54.88 9.62
N ALA A 689 33.87 -53.90 10.26
CA ALA A 689 33.27 -54.03 11.58
C ALA A 689 31.79 -54.47 11.54
N GLU A 690 31.18 -54.62 10.37
CA GLU A 690 29.80 -55.09 10.23
C GLU A 690 29.64 -56.56 10.65
N ASP A 691 28.45 -56.90 11.17
CA ASP A 691 28.12 -58.22 11.70
C ASP A 691 28.43 -59.34 10.69
N ALA A 692 28.16 -59.17 9.40
CA ALA A 692 28.44 -60.17 8.38
C ALA A 692 29.95 -60.49 8.25
N THR A 693 30.81 -59.47 8.36
CA THR A 693 32.27 -59.65 8.32
C THR A 693 32.75 -60.29 9.62
N VAL A 694 32.23 -59.84 10.76
CA VAL A 694 32.56 -60.37 12.09
C VAL A 694 32.14 -61.83 12.22
N GLU A 695 30.93 -62.20 11.82
CA GLU A 695 30.45 -63.57 11.77
C GLU A 695 31.34 -64.48 10.91
N ARG A 696 31.80 -63.98 9.74
CA ARG A 696 32.73 -64.73 8.89
C ARG A 696 34.10 -64.90 9.56
N LEU A 697 34.60 -63.88 10.27
CA LEU A 697 35.83 -63.99 11.08
C LEU A 697 35.67 -65.02 12.21
N HIS A 698 34.47 -65.21 12.75
CA HIS A 698 34.18 -66.25 13.74
C HIS A 698 34.09 -67.64 13.14
N ALA A 699 33.50 -67.76 11.95
CA ALA A 699 33.17 -69.05 11.35
C ALA A 699 34.32 -69.67 10.53
N ASP A 700 35.25 -68.87 10.01
CA ASP A 700 36.31 -69.31 9.10
C ASP A 700 37.71 -68.89 9.59
N PRO A 701 38.48 -69.82 10.20
CA PRO A 701 39.86 -69.59 10.62
C PRO A 701 40.80 -69.17 9.47
N ALA A 702 40.55 -69.59 8.23
CA ALA A 702 41.36 -69.18 7.09
C ALA A 702 41.10 -67.72 6.71
N TYR A 703 39.85 -67.28 6.78
CA TYR A 703 39.48 -65.87 6.60
C TYR A 703 40.11 -64.97 7.67
N ALA A 704 40.05 -65.38 8.95
CA ALA A 704 40.68 -64.64 10.05
C ALA A 704 42.21 -64.54 9.89
N ALA A 705 42.87 -65.61 9.45
CA ALA A 705 44.31 -65.60 9.12
C ALA A 705 44.63 -64.65 7.96
N ALA A 706 43.82 -64.66 6.89
CA ALA A 706 43.99 -63.75 5.75
C ALA A 706 43.83 -62.29 6.17
N ARG A 707 42.77 -61.94 6.92
CA ARG A 707 42.56 -60.55 7.41
C ARG A 707 43.65 -60.08 8.36
N PHE A 708 44.18 -60.95 9.23
CA PHE A 708 45.33 -60.59 10.06
C PHE A 708 46.55 -60.22 9.20
N ARG A 709 46.87 -61.03 8.19
CA ARG A 709 47.99 -60.79 7.28
C ARG A 709 47.79 -59.47 6.51
N ASP A 710 46.59 -59.26 6.01
CA ASP A 710 46.24 -58.11 5.19
C ASP A 710 46.28 -56.79 6.00
N TRP A 711 45.71 -56.77 7.21
CA TRP A 711 45.76 -55.60 8.12
C TRP A 711 47.14 -55.40 8.78
N SER A 712 48.01 -56.41 8.76
CA SER A 712 49.40 -56.28 9.18
C SER A 712 50.34 -55.87 8.04
N SER A 713 49.82 -55.77 6.82
CA SER A 713 50.59 -55.40 5.62
C SER A 713 50.70 -53.89 5.42
N HIS A 714 51.69 -53.49 4.61
CA HIS A 714 51.97 -52.10 4.22
C HIS A 714 52.13 -51.07 5.38
N PRO A 715 52.90 -51.38 6.45
CA PRO A 715 53.14 -50.40 7.51
C PRO A 715 53.88 -49.17 6.97
N GLY A 716 53.41 -47.96 7.32
CA GLY A 716 53.99 -46.70 6.85
C GLY A 716 53.66 -46.34 5.40
N ALA A 717 52.64 -46.94 4.79
CA ALA A 717 52.12 -46.50 3.49
C ALA A 717 51.57 -45.08 3.56
N THR A 718 50.69 -44.82 4.53
CA THR A 718 50.15 -43.49 4.89
C THR A 718 49.85 -43.44 6.39
N PRO A 719 49.87 -42.25 7.04
CA PRO A 719 49.44 -42.11 8.43
C PRO A 719 48.02 -42.61 8.70
N GLU A 720 47.09 -42.34 7.78
CA GLU A 720 45.67 -42.70 7.84
C GLU A 720 45.48 -44.23 7.76
N TRP A 721 46.26 -44.92 6.91
CA TRP A 721 46.27 -46.39 6.87
C TRP A 721 46.83 -46.99 8.16
N ASP A 722 47.90 -46.40 8.72
CA ASP A 722 48.49 -46.86 9.98
C ASP A 722 47.49 -46.77 11.15
N GLU A 723 46.67 -45.71 11.20
CA GLU A 723 45.58 -45.59 12.17
C GLU A 723 44.48 -46.62 11.92
N THR A 724 44.00 -46.72 10.68
CA THR A 724 42.91 -47.62 10.27
C THR A 724 43.26 -49.09 10.56
N ARG A 725 44.45 -49.55 10.17
CA ARG A 725 44.88 -50.93 10.39
C ARG A 725 45.05 -51.26 11.88
N LEU A 726 45.52 -50.31 12.68
CA LEU A 726 45.64 -50.49 14.14
C LEU A 726 44.26 -50.59 14.79
N SER A 727 43.32 -49.76 14.36
CA SER A 727 41.92 -49.86 14.77
C SER A 727 41.38 -51.25 14.44
N LEU A 728 41.41 -51.68 13.18
CA LEU A 728 40.91 -52.99 12.73
C LEU A 728 41.50 -54.18 13.51
N LEU A 729 42.81 -54.19 13.76
CA LEU A 729 43.46 -55.25 14.54
C LEU A 729 43.03 -55.24 16.01
N THR A 730 42.75 -54.07 16.59
CA THR A 730 42.44 -53.93 18.02
C THR A 730 40.96 -54.03 18.35
N THR A 731 40.10 -53.46 17.51
CA THR A 731 38.66 -53.28 17.74
C THR A 731 37.81 -54.31 17.01
N VAL A 732 38.29 -54.87 15.89
CA VAL A 732 37.56 -55.90 15.12
C VAL A 732 38.15 -57.29 15.33
N LEU A 733 39.41 -57.51 14.92
CA LEU A 733 39.98 -58.87 14.91
C LEU A 733 40.23 -59.45 16.30
N ARG A 734 40.82 -58.65 17.20
CA ARG A 734 41.23 -59.13 18.53
C ARG A 734 40.04 -59.57 19.39
N PRO A 735 38.90 -58.86 19.44
CA PRO A 735 37.70 -59.35 20.12
C PRO A 735 37.23 -60.70 19.58
N VAL A 736 37.19 -60.87 18.25
CA VAL A 736 36.81 -62.15 17.62
C VAL A 736 37.75 -63.27 18.06
N VAL A 737 39.06 -63.12 17.86
CA VAL A 737 40.08 -64.14 18.18
C VAL A 737 40.05 -64.56 19.66
N ARG A 738 39.69 -63.65 20.58
CA ARG A 738 39.59 -63.96 22.02
C ARG A 738 38.44 -64.90 22.38
N THR A 739 37.43 -64.97 21.54
CA THR A 739 36.24 -65.80 21.75
C THR A 739 36.31 -67.14 21.00
N LEU A 740 37.25 -67.28 20.07
CA LEU A 740 37.45 -68.51 19.32
C LEU A 740 37.96 -69.65 20.20
N PRO A 741 37.55 -70.91 19.93
CA PRO A 741 38.16 -72.10 20.51
C PRO A 741 39.67 -72.14 20.28
N THR A 742 40.41 -72.74 21.23
CA THR A 742 41.88 -72.86 21.15
C THR A 742 42.35 -73.59 19.88
N GLU A 743 41.55 -74.51 19.35
CA GLU A 743 41.88 -75.26 18.13
C GLU A 743 41.85 -74.36 16.88
N GLU A 744 40.84 -73.50 16.76
CA GLU A 744 40.73 -72.54 15.66
C GLU A 744 41.83 -71.47 15.73
N VAL A 745 42.21 -71.03 16.94
CA VAL A 745 43.35 -70.12 17.13
C VAL A 745 44.67 -70.77 16.68
N ARG A 746 44.89 -72.07 16.98
CA ARG A 746 46.06 -72.80 16.49
C ARG A 746 46.04 -72.99 14.97
N GLN A 747 44.86 -73.19 14.39
CA GLN A 747 44.69 -73.28 12.95
C GLN A 747 45.07 -71.95 12.27
N ILE A 748 44.64 -70.81 12.81
CA ILE A 748 45.08 -69.48 12.35
C ILE A 748 46.60 -69.34 12.42
N GLU A 749 47.22 -69.69 13.55
CA GLU A 749 48.68 -69.64 13.72
C GLU A 749 49.42 -70.52 12.69
N HIS A 750 48.88 -71.71 12.40
CA HIS A 750 49.44 -72.62 11.40
C HIS A 750 49.35 -72.03 9.98
N LEU A 751 48.19 -71.48 9.61
CA LEU A 751 47.96 -70.83 8.32
C LEU A 751 48.82 -69.57 8.13
N LEU A 752 49.10 -68.82 9.19
CA LEU A 752 50.03 -67.69 9.14
C LEU A 752 51.48 -68.16 9.03
N ALA A 753 51.87 -69.21 9.75
CA ALA A 753 53.22 -69.76 9.73
C ALA A 753 53.58 -70.36 8.37
N SER A 754 52.61 -70.96 7.66
CA SER A 754 52.80 -71.50 6.31
C SER A 754 53.08 -70.41 5.27
N HIS A 755 52.59 -69.20 5.48
CA HIS A 755 52.92 -68.02 4.66
C HIS A 755 54.26 -67.40 5.07
N ARG A 756 54.43 -67.08 6.35
CA ARG A 756 55.67 -66.51 6.89
C ARG A 756 55.74 -66.75 8.40
N SER A 757 56.80 -67.43 8.86
CA SER A 757 56.99 -67.76 10.28
C SER A 757 56.91 -66.54 11.23
N THR A 758 57.33 -65.35 10.77
CA THR A 758 57.24 -64.12 11.56
C THR A 758 55.80 -63.63 11.77
N LEU A 759 54.87 -63.89 10.86
CA LEU A 759 53.46 -63.47 11.01
C LEU A 759 52.77 -64.21 12.15
N ALA A 760 53.08 -65.49 12.35
CA ALA A 760 52.56 -66.26 13.48
C ALA A 760 53.07 -65.74 14.83
N GLU A 761 54.32 -65.24 14.88
CA GLU A 761 54.87 -64.58 16.08
C GLU A 761 54.22 -63.22 16.33
N GLU A 762 54.01 -62.43 15.28
CA GLU A 762 53.33 -61.13 15.34
C GLU A 762 51.87 -61.29 15.78
N PHE A 763 51.16 -62.31 15.30
CA PHE A 763 49.81 -62.67 15.73
C PHE A 763 49.75 -63.03 17.23
N ARG A 764 50.67 -63.89 17.69
CA ARG A 764 50.79 -64.23 19.13
C ARG A 764 51.04 -63.00 19.99
N ALA A 765 51.93 -62.10 19.54
CA ALA A 765 52.22 -60.86 20.25
C ALA A 765 51.03 -59.89 20.26
N ALA A 766 50.29 -59.80 19.15
CA ALA A 766 49.09 -58.98 19.01
C ALA A 766 47.97 -59.44 19.96
N ASN A 767 47.70 -60.75 20.02
CA ASN A 767 46.65 -61.33 20.87
C ASN A 767 46.95 -61.14 22.38
N GLN A 768 48.23 -61.24 22.77
CA GLN A 768 48.71 -60.95 24.13
C GLN A 768 48.69 -59.44 24.51
N GLY A 769 48.18 -58.56 23.64
CA GLY A 769 48.04 -57.13 23.92
C GLY A 769 49.33 -56.32 23.79
N ARG A 770 50.36 -56.85 23.14
CA ARG A 770 51.67 -56.18 22.95
C ARG A 770 51.78 -55.42 21.62
N LEU A 771 50.68 -54.89 21.12
CA LEU A 771 50.59 -54.18 19.82
C LEU A 771 51.44 -52.90 19.77
N THR A 772 51.72 -52.27 20.91
CA THR A 772 52.53 -51.04 21.01
C THR A 772 54.01 -51.22 20.63
N ARG A 773 54.51 -52.46 20.47
CA ARG A 773 55.88 -52.74 20.01
C ARG A 773 56.03 -52.88 18.49
N LEU A 774 54.95 -53.15 17.76
CA LEU A 774 54.98 -53.33 16.30
C LEU A 774 55.19 -52.02 15.54
N THR A 775 54.73 -50.89 16.10
CA THR A 775 54.86 -49.57 15.45
C THR A 775 56.24 -48.91 15.61
N ARG A 776 56.97 -49.17 16.72
CA ARG A 776 58.31 -48.57 16.94
C ARG A 776 59.47 -49.31 16.26
N GLY A 777 59.30 -50.59 15.92
CA GLY A 777 60.37 -51.44 15.39
C GLY A 777 60.69 -51.27 13.90
N LEU A 778 59.76 -50.70 13.11
CA LEU A 778 59.90 -50.61 11.65
C LEU A 778 60.24 -49.19 11.16
N ALA A 779 59.83 -48.13 11.86
CA ALA A 779 60.23 -46.75 11.57
C ALA A 779 61.74 -46.50 11.74
N THR A 780 62.41 -47.29 12.58
CA THR A 780 63.86 -47.20 12.78
C THR A 780 64.69 -47.92 11.71
N ARG A 781 64.07 -48.80 10.90
CA ARG A 781 64.75 -49.54 9.82
C ARG A 781 64.73 -48.85 8.45
N SER A 782 63.73 -48.02 8.12
CA SER A 782 63.75 -47.25 6.87
C SER A 782 64.77 -46.09 6.92
N ARG A 783 64.94 -45.46 8.10
CA ARG A 783 65.96 -44.40 8.31
C ARG A 783 67.41 -44.87 8.18
N ARG A 784 67.69 -46.17 8.19
CA ARG A 784 69.04 -46.73 8.03
C ARG A 784 69.36 -47.21 6.60
N ARG A 785 68.39 -47.25 5.68
CA ARG A 785 68.62 -47.62 4.27
C ARG A 785 68.73 -46.42 3.32
N SER A 786 68.40 -45.21 3.76
CA SER A 786 68.52 -43.97 2.98
C SER A 786 69.76 -43.13 3.32
N THR A 787 70.73 -43.69 4.03
CA THR A 787 72.02 -43.04 4.33
C THR A 787 73.17 -44.02 4.14
N GLN A 788 73.46 -44.37 2.89
CA GLN A 788 74.82 -44.51 2.37
C GLN A 788 74.80 -43.94 0.94
N PRO A 789 75.80 -43.12 0.57
CA PRO A 789 75.79 -42.32 -0.66
C PRO A 789 75.84 -43.14 -1.94
#